data_AF-A0A954GSC9-F1
#
_entry.id   AF-A0A954GSC9-F1
#
_cell.length_a   1.000
_cell.length_b   1.000
_cell.length_c   1.000
_cell.angle_alpha   90.00
_cell.angle_beta   90.00
_cell.angle_gamma   90.00
#
_symmetry.space_group_name_H-M   'P 1'
#
loop_
_entity.id
_entity.type
_entity.pdbx_description
1 polymer ?
#
loop_
_entity_poly.entity_id
_entity_poly.type
_entity_poly.pdbx_seq_one_letter_code
_entity_poly.pdbx_strand_id
1 'polypeptide(L)'
;GDLNKDGSADVVYGPYWFAGPDFKAKHEIYAPVPQNVNGYADNFFNWIYDFNGDGWNDVLTAGFPGTPAYVYGNPGEAGFGSHWKKHEVFDWVSNESPQFVNIVDDERPELVCTRDGHFGFVTVNWDEPFGKWSFHAISEQITAGRFGHGLGIGDVNGDGRMDIVHAGGWFEQPAKDAKNSRWQQHEVSFTTGYGGAEMYAYDVDGDGDNDIITSHKAHEFGLGWYEQVKEGDDVSFKHHLIMGEHASENKYGLVVSELHSVALVDMDGDGLKDIVTGKTYWSHHKQSPMWDAGAVVYWFKLVRTAEGVDWVPYLAADSSGIGRQISVVDVNGDHLPDIVVGGMLGAHVLTQQTQEVDEAKWLAAQPKVYEGPKLTKVEAADAKRGPKSTLSEKTGLADGAIEGEVLEVAVTGGNAKPQDMKNFKADRWSNASQLWWTGARPGDTLSVELPEFTGTVDFDIVLTCARDYGIVQLKLDDKPLGEPIDLYDTEVITTGVLSFPKLAVEGKRHTLSIQIVGANPQAAKAYMVAIDYLRIKQPDGSFVAGKPVPKPKVAKVNEGVKAKSLDGKELNLDFETGDLTDWTAEGDAFEGQPIEGDTVNKRRGDMKSNHAGKYWIGGYEKFGDERVGTLSSTPFVVAHPYASFLFNGGDGENTRAELVRKDTNEVI
;
A
#
# COMPACT_ATOMS: atom_id res chain seq x y z
N GLY A 1 -31.41 1.71 8.03
CA GLY A 1 -32.76 2.19 7.69
C GLY A 1 -33.75 1.11 8.05
N ASP A 2 -35.04 1.41 8.20
CA ASP A 2 -36.05 0.43 8.65
C ASP A 2 -36.66 -0.31 7.44
N LEU A 3 -36.22 -1.54 7.17
CA LEU A 3 -36.69 -2.37 6.04
C LEU A 3 -37.94 -3.19 6.38
N ASN A 4 -38.21 -3.40 7.68
CA ASN A 4 -39.30 -4.24 8.16
C ASN A 4 -40.48 -3.49 8.83
N LYS A 5 -40.38 -2.16 8.94
CA LYS A 5 -41.35 -1.24 9.57
C LYS A 5 -41.55 -1.49 11.06
N ASP A 6 -40.56 -2.03 11.77
CA ASP A 6 -40.65 -2.25 13.21
C ASP A 6 -40.18 -1.05 14.05
N GLY A 7 -39.67 0.00 13.41
CA GLY A 7 -39.16 1.21 14.04
C GLY A 7 -37.68 1.14 14.44
N SER A 8 -37.01 0.01 14.22
CA SER A 8 -35.58 -0.18 14.45
C SER A 8 -34.79 -0.01 13.14
N ALA A 9 -33.53 0.40 13.24
CA ALA A 9 -32.67 0.44 12.07
C ALA A 9 -32.19 -0.98 11.71
N ASP A 10 -32.34 -1.34 10.44
CA ASP A 10 -31.76 -2.55 9.86
C ASP A 10 -30.44 -2.23 9.13
N VAL A 11 -29.62 -3.28 8.97
CA VAL A 11 -28.31 -3.22 8.31
C VAL A 11 -28.32 -4.07 7.04
N VAL A 12 -27.79 -3.53 5.94
CA VAL A 12 -27.57 -4.26 4.69
C VAL A 12 -26.08 -4.57 4.53
N TYR A 13 -25.76 -5.82 4.22
CA TYR A 13 -24.41 -6.22 3.83
C TYR A 13 -24.48 -7.32 2.76
N GLY A 14 -24.01 -6.96 1.56
CA GLY A 14 -24.02 -7.88 0.43
C GLY A 14 -25.44 -8.36 0.09
N PRO A 15 -25.67 -9.69 -0.02
CA PRO A 15 -26.97 -10.26 -0.37
C PRO A 15 -27.98 -10.27 0.78
N TYR A 16 -27.63 -9.77 1.96
CA TYR A 16 -28.46 -9.88 3.16
C TYR A 16 -28.85 -8.52 3.72
N TRP A 17 -30.00 -8.49 4.40
CA TRP A 17 -30.27 -7.52 5.45
C TRP A 17 -30.40 -8.23 6.80
N PHE A 18 -30.09 -7.50 7.88
CA PHE A 18 -30.06 -7.96 9.26
C PHE A 18 -31.02 -7.11 10.07
N ALA A 19 -32.01 -7.76 10.69
CA ALA A 19 -33.05 -7.08 11.43
C ALA A 19 -32.50 -6.48 12.73
N GLY A 20 -32.73 -5.19 12.95
CA GLY A 20 -32.40 -4.52 14.21
C GLY A 20 -33.35 -4.91 15.36
N PRO A 21 -33.04 -4.51 16.60
CA PRO A 21 -31.79 -3.91 17.05
C PRO A 21 -30.73 -4.96 17.44
N ASP A 22 -31.03 -6.26 17.37
CA ASP A 22 -30.09 -7.32 17.80
C ASP A 22 -29.21 -7.89 16.67
N PHE A 23 -29.58 -7.62 15.41
CA PHE A 23 -28.87 -8.00 14.19
C PHE A 23 -28.62 -9.52 14.05
N LYS A 24 -29.40 -10.36 14.75
CA LYS A 24 -29.24 -11.83 14.71
C LYS A 24 -30.07 -12.48 13.62
N ALA A 25 -31.21 -11.91 13.28
CA ALA A 25 -32.04 -12.38 12.18
C ALA A 25 -31.52 -11.80 10.86
N LYS A 26 -31.15 -12.69 9.93
CA LYS A 26 -30.74 -12.31 8.57
C LYS A 26 -31.74 -12.78 7.53
N HIS A 27 -31.89 -12.00 6.47
CA HIS A 27 -32.83 -12.22 5.39
C HIS A 27 -32.15 -11.99 4.04
N GLU A 28 -32.47 -12.80 3.04
CA GLU A 28 -31.88 -12.68 1.70
C GLU A 28 -32.62 -11.63 0.86
N ILE A 29 -31.87 -10.64 0.37
CA ILE A 29 -32.33 -9.71 -0.68
C ILE A 29 -32.21 -10.41 -2.04
N TYR A 30 -31.10 -11.10 -2.27
CA TYR A 30 -30.84 -11.87 -3.48
C TYR A 30 -29.99 -13.11 -3.16
N ALA A 31 -29.93 -14.06 -4.10
CA ALA A 31 -29.20 -15.31 -3.91
C ALA A 31 -27.73 -15.07 -3.53
N PRO A 32 -27.26 -15.56 -2.38
CA PRO A 32 -25.89 -15.36 -1.93
C PRO A 32 -24.92 -16.24 -2.74
N VAL A 33 -23.82 -15.64 -3.22
CA VAL A 33 -22.74 -16.34 -3.90
C VAL A 33 -21.46 -16.20 -3.07
N PRO A 34 -20.76 -17.30 -2.74
CA PRO A 34 -19.46 -17.23 -2.06
C PRO A 34 -18.45 -16.41 -2.87
N GLN A 35 -17.77 -15.48 -2.20
CA GLN A 35 -16.77 -14.60 -2.80
C GLN A 35 -15.37 -15.18 -2.60
N ASN A 36 -14.51 -15.05 -3.61
CA ASN A 36 -13.12 -15.48 -3.50
C ASN A 36 -12.33 -14.47 -2.66
N VAL A 37 -11.79 -14.91 -1.51
CA VAL A 37 -10.97 -14.05 -0.64
C VAL A 37 -9.67 -13.56 -1.31
N ASN A 38 -9.21 -14.27 -2.35
CA ASN A 38 -8.07 -13.87 -3.18
C ASN A 38 -8.49 -13.08 -4.43
N GLY A 39 -9.76 -12.68 -4.55
CA GLY A 39 -10.30 -11.84 -5.62
C GLY A 39 -10.99 -10.60 -5.06
N TYR A 40 -11.54 -9.77 -5.94
CA TYR A 40 -12.41 -8.68 -5.54
C TYR A 40 -13.85 -9.18 -5.40
N ALA A 41 -14.55 -8.68 -4.37
CA ALA A 41 -16.00 -8.83 -4.28
C ALA A 41 -16.70 -7.94 -5.31
N ASP A 42 -17.96 -8.26 -5.64
CA ASP A 42 -18.78 -7.50 -6.59
C ASP A 42 -19.84 -6.61 -5.92
N ASN A 43 -19.82 -6.46 -4.59
CA ASN A 43 -20.69 -5.57 -3.82
C ASN A 43 -19.85 -4.62 -2.95
N PHE A 44 -19.90 -3.31 -3.26
CA PHE A 44 -19.08 -2.28 -2.60
C PHE A 44 -19.92 -1.31 -1.77
N PHE A 45 -21.05 -0.81 -2.31
CA PHE A 45 -21.88 0.22 -1.68
C PHE A 45 -23.35 -0.17 -1.67
N ASN A 46 -24.03 0.17 -0.58
CA ASN A 46 -25.47 -0.02 -0.41
C ASN A 46 -26.09 1.23 0.25
N TRP A 47 -27.25 1.66 -0.24
CA TRP A 47 -28.07 2.72 0.38
C TRP A 47 -29.51 2.24 0.53
N ILE A 48 -30.15 2.69 1.62
CA ILE A 48 -31.51 2.31 1.99
C ILE A 48 -32.39 3.55 1.84
N TYR A 49 -33.43 3.47 1.00
CA TYR A 49 -34.33 4.59 0.73
C TYR A 49 -35.68 4.08 0.19
N ASP A 50 -36.78 4.75 0.50
CA ASP A 50 -38.11 4.48 -0.06
C ASP A 50 -38.23 5.14 -1.46
N PHE A 51 -37.84 4.41 -2.52
CA PHE A 51 -37.77 5.01 -3.85
C PHE A 51 -39.13 5.16 -4.50
N ASN A 52 -40.09 4.29 -4.16
CA ASN A 52 -41.41 4.26 -4.79
C ASN A 52 -42.52 4.91 -3.94
N GLY A 53 -42.21 5.35 -2.72
CA GLY A 53 -43.14 6.02 -1.81
C GLY A 53 -44.19 5.10 -1.19
N ASP A 54 -43.97 3.78 -1.18
CA ASP A 54 -44.90 2.81 -0.57
C ASP A 54 -44.67 2.64 0.95
N GLY A 55 -43.70 3.38 1.48
CA GLY A 55 -43.26 3.41 2.87
C GLY A 55 -42.27 2.30 3.21
N TRP A 56 -42.06 1.29 2.35
CA TRP A 56 -41.05 0.25 2.56
C TRP A 56 -39.74 0.70 1.93
N ASN A 57 -38.70 0.78 2.74
CA ASN A 57 -37.39 1.14 2.21
C ASN A 57 -36.86 0.04 1.27
N ASP A 58 -36.37 0.44 0.10
CA ASP A 58 -35.66 -0.41 -0.87
C ASP A 58 -34.13 -0.31 -0.66
N VAL A 59 -33.38 -1.09 -1.44
CA VAL A 59 -31.91 -1.10 -1.40
C VAL A 59 -31.31 -0.74 -2.76
N LEU A 60 -30.61 0.39 -2.84
CA LEU A 60 -29.73 0.74 -3.97
C LEU A 60 -28.36 0.12 -3.75
N THR A 61 -27.80 -0.54 -4.76
CA THR A 61 -26.45 -1.09 -4.74
C THR A 61 -25.60 -0.55 -5.88
N ALA A 62 -24.35 -0.18 -5.57
CA ALA A 62 -23.29 0.05 -6.54
C ALA A 62 -22.16 -0.95 -6.25
N GLY A 63 -21.89 -1.81 -7.23
CA GLY A 63 -20.96 -2.92 -7.09
C GLY A 63 -19.54 -2.57 -7.52
N PHE A 64 -18.91 -3.53 -8.18
CA PHE A 64 -17.57 -3.38 -8.73
C PHE A 64 -17.47 -2.18 -9.72
N PRO A 65 -16.43 -1.34 -9.66
CA PRO A 65 -16.30 -0.20 -10.55
C PRO A 65 -16.37 -0.56 -12.05
N GLY A 66 -17.23 0.16 -12.76
CA GLY A 66 -17.57 -0.07 -14.16
C GLY A 66 -18.69 -1.07 -14.41
N THR A 67 -19.53 -1.33 -13.40
CA THR A 67 -20.74 -2.16 -13.50
C THR A 67 -22.00 -1.34 -13.23
N PRO A 68 -23.20 -1.85 -13.60
CA PRO A 68 -24.46 -1.16 -13.35
C PRO A 68 -24.78 -1.03 -11.85
N ALA A 69 -25.56 0.00 -11.51
CA ALA A 69 -26.19 0.13 -10.20
C ALA A 69 -27.63 -0.42 -10.25
N TYR A 70 -28.06 -1.01 -9.14
CA TYR A 70 -29.34 -1.72 -9.06
C TYR A 70 -30.16 -1.26 -7.87
N VAL A 71 -31.48 -1.14 -8.04
CA VAL A 71 -32.42 -1.05 -6.92
C VAL A 71 -33.08 -2.41 -6.74
N TYR A 72 -33.08 -2.93 -5.52
CA TYR A 72 -33.83 -4.10 -5.11
C TYR A 72 -35.10 -3.63 -4.41
N GLY A 73 -36.24 -3.80 -5.07
CA GLY A 73 -37.53 -3.35 -4.57
C GLY A 73 -38.01 -4.21 -3.41
N ASN A 74 -38.30 -3.60 -2.27
CA ASN A 74 -38.75 -4.29 -1.07
C ASN A 74 -40.17 -4.86 -1.29
N PRO A 75 -40.38 -6.18 -1.16
CA PRO A 75 -41.68 -6.79 -1.43
C PRO A 75 -42.68 -6.67 -0.26
N GLY A 76 -42.29 -5.97 0.82
CA GLY A 76 -43.02 -5.91 2.08
C GLY A 76 -42.98 -7.23 2.87
N GLU A 77 -43.60 -7.23 4.05
CA GLU A 77 -43.54 -8.34 5.02
C GLU A 77 -43.83 -9.72 4.43
N ALA A 78 -44.85 -9.84 3.58
CA ALA A 78 -45.23 -11.12 2.97
C ALA A 78 -44.16 -11.69 2.02
N GLY A 79 -43.22 -10.86 1.56
CA GLY A 79 -42.17 -11.21 0.61
C GLY A 79 -40.79 -11.41 1.23
N PHE A 80 -40.59 -11.24 2.54
CA PHE A 80 -39.26 -11.39 3.19
C PHE A 80 -38.65 -12.79 3.09
N GLY A 81 -39.45 -13.81 2.77
CA GLY A 81 -38.97 -15.16 2.46
C GLY A 81 -38.59 -15.38 0.99
N SER A 82 -38.64 -14.35 0.14
CA SER A 82 -38.34 -14.41 -1.29
C SER A 82 -37.26 -13.40 -1.66
N HIS A 83 -36.55 -13.64 -2.78
CA HIS A 83 -35.61 -12.66 -3.33
C HIS A 83 -36.34 -11.47 -3.92
N TRP A 84 -35.78 -10.29 -3.67
CA TRP A 84 -36.35 -9.01 -4.05
C TRP A 84 -36.19 -8.80 -5.55
N LYS A 85 -37.11 -8.04 -6.13
CA LYS A 85 -37.05 -7.76 -7.57
C LYS A 85 -35.88 -6.82 -7.85
N LYS A 86 -34.94 -7.28 -8.67
CA LYS A 86 -33.77 -6.51 -9.10
C LYS A 86 -34.12 -5.60 -10.28
N HIS A 87 -33.79 -4.32 -10.16
CA HIS A 87 -34.00 -3.29 -11.18
C HIS A 87 -32.68 -2.64 -11.54
N GLU A 88 -32.27 -2.72 -12.81
CA GLU A 88 -31.11 -1.95 -13.30
C GLU A 88 -31.56 -0.51 -13.50
N VAL A 89 -31.10 0.37 -12.61
CA VAL A 89 -31.50 1.78 -12.62
C VAL A 89 -30.47 2.66 -13.33
N PHE A 90 -29.20 2.25 -13.31
CA PHE A 90 -28.13 3.00 -13.93
C PHE A 90 -27.06 2.06 -14.48
N ASP A 91 -26.53 2.36 -15.66
CA ASP A 91 -25.72 1.42 -16.43
C ASP A 91 -24.28 1.28 -15.93
N TRP A 92 -23.74 2.28 -15.24
CA TRP A 92 -22.30 2.34 -14.98
C TRP A 92 -21.86 3.32 -13.88
N VAL A 93 -21.28 2.81 -12.78
CA VAL A 93 -20.60 3.61 -11.73
C VAL A 93 -19.10 3.32 -11.73
N SER A 94 -18.23 4.34 -11.85
CA SER A 94 -16.78 4.17 -12.10
C SER A 94 -15.84 4.34 -10.89
N ASN A 95 -16.25 4.97 -9.79
CA ASN A 95 -15.37 5.24 -8.65
C ASN A 95 -15.64 4.34 -7.44
N GLU A 96 -14.72 4.37 -6.47
CA GLU A 96 -14.81 3.64 -5.19
C GLU A 96 -15.12 4.57 -4.00
N SER A 97 -15.83 5.66 -4.25
CA SER A 97 -16.38 6.54 -3.22
C SER A 97 -17.65 7.28 -3.68
N PRO A 98 -18.60 6.63 -4.40
CA PRO A 98 -19.87 7.25 -4.73
C PRO A 98 -20.64 7.61 -3.46
N GLN A 99 -21.47 8.66 -3.53
CA GLN A 99 -22.29 9.10 -2.41
C GLN A 99 -23.73 9.29 -2.86
N PHE A 100 -24.70 9.09 -1.96
CA PHE A 100 -26.13 9.25 -2.24
C PHE A 100 -26.69 10.37 -1.38
N VAL A 101 -26.76 11.58 -1.95
CA VAL A 101 -26.97 12.85 -1.21
C VAL A 101 -27.82 13.81 -2.04
N ASN A 102 -28.56 14.70 -1.37
CA ASN A 102 -29.28 15.79 -2.04
C ASN A 102 -28.28 16.84 -2.52
N ILE A 103 -27.86 16.76 -3.78
CA ILE A 103 -26.83 17.64 -4.35
C ILE A 103 -27.44 18.87 -5.02
N VAL A 104 -28.70 18.79 -5.46
CA VAL A 104 -29.38 19.87 -6.22
C VAL A 104 -30.45 20.61 -5.42
N ASP A 105 -30.49 20.41 -4.11
CA ASP A 105 -31.41 21.04 -3.14
C ASP A 105 -32.90 20.88 -3.50
N ASP A 106 -33.32 19.68 -3.89
CA ASP A 106 -34.72 19.35 -4.22
C ASP A 106 -35.39 18.39 -3.21
N GLU A 107 -34.85 18.33 -1.99
CA GLU A 107 -35.25 17.47 -0.86
C GLU A 107 -35.08 15.96 -1.14
N ARG A 108 -34.50 15.58 -2.28
CA ARG A 108 -34.30 14.18 -2.67
C ARG A 108 -32.82 13.92 -2.98
N PRO A 109 -32.34 12.67 -2.78
CA PRO A 109 -30.96 12.34 -3.05
C PRO A 109 -30.68 11.98 -4.52
N GLU A 110 -29.47 12.32 -4.95
CA GLU A 110 -28.82 11.88 -6.19
C GLU A 110 -27.64 10.96 -5.87
N LEU A 111 -27.34 10.05 -6.80
CA LEU A 111 -26.08 9.29 -6.75
C LEU A 111 -24.96 10.12 -7.38
N VAL A 112 -24.12 10.73 -6.56
CA VAL A 112 -22.91 11.44 -6.99
C VAL A 112 -21.81 10.42 -7.22
N CYS A 113 -21.30 10.37 -8.45
CA CYS A 113 -20.33 9.36 -8.86
C CYS A 113 -19.52 9.78 -10.08
N THR A 114 -18.56 8.95 -10.47
CA THR A 114 -17.95 9.07 -11.79
C THR A 114 -18.56 8.07 -12.76
N ARG A 115 -18.55 8.39 -14.05
CA ARG A 115 -18.95 7.49 -15.13
C ARG A 115 -18.09 7.74 -16.36
N ASP A 116 -17.41 6.70 -16.83
CA ASP A 116 -16.61 6.72 -18.06
C ASP A 116 -15.67 7.95 -18.13
N GLY A 117 -14.93 8.18 -17.05
CA GLY A 117 -13.96 9.26 -16.92
C GLY A 117 -14.54 10.66 -16.68
N HIS A 118 -15.85 10.81 -16.48
CA HIS A 118 -16.49 12.07 -16.11
C HIS A 118 -16.90 12.08 -14.63
N PHE A 119 -16.78 13.21 -13.96
CA PHE A 119 -17.48 13.50 -12.70
C PHE A 119 -18.93 13.93 -13.00
N GLY A 120 -19.85 13.60 -12.09
CA GLY A 120 -21.25 13.99 -12.23
C GLY A 120 -22.13 13.41 -11.13
N PHE A 121 -23.43 13.47 -11.37
CA PHE A 121 -24.43 12.90 -10.50
C PHE A 121 -25.60 12.32 -11.29
N VAL A 122 -26.31 11.37 -10.70
CA VAL A 122 -27.40 10.64 -11.31
C VAL A 122 -28.71 11.01 -10.62
N THR A 123 -29.68 11.53 -11.36
CA THR A 123 -31.02 11.83 -10.85
C THR A 123 -31.96 10.64 -11.07
N VAL A 124 -32.71 10.30 -10.03
CA VAL A 124 -33.81 9.33 -10.07
C VAL A 124 -34.97 9.88 -10.90
N ASN A 125 -35.55 9.05 -11.77
CA ASN A 125 -36.84 9.35 -12.39
C ASN A 125 -37.97 9.00 -11.41
N TRP A 126 -38.46 9.96 -10.65
CA TRP A 126 -39.44 9.69 -9.59
C TRP A 126 -40.83 9.26 -10.08
N ASP A 127 -41.17 9.45 -11.35
CA ASP A 127 -42.39 8.88 -11.95
C ASP A 127 -42.23 7.38 -12.26
N GLU A 128 -40.99 6.91 -12.43
CA GLU A 128 -40.63 5.52 -12.67
C GLU A 128 -39.32 5.19 -11.92
N PRO A 129 -39.34 5.14 -10.57
CA PRO A 129 -38.11 5.13 -9.77
C PRO A 129 -37.28 3.85 -9.94
N PHE A 130 -37.92 2.76 -10.35
CA PHE A 130 -37.28 1.49 -10.70
C PHE A 130 -36.93 1.36 -12.20
N GLY A 131 -37.12 2.44 -12.97
CA GLY A 131 -36.71 2.57 -14.36
C GLY A 131 -35.30 3.16 -14.49
N LYS A 132 -34.96 3.64 -15.69
CA LYS A 132 -33.63 4.21 -15.96
C LYS A 132 -33.48 5.61 -15.38
N TRP A 133 -32.35 5.84 -14.73
CA TRP A 133 -31.94 7.12 -14.18
C TRP A 133 -31.06 7.89 -15.17
N SER A 134 -30.90 9.20 -14.95
CA SER A 134 -30.20 10.10 -15.87
C SER A 134 -28.91 10.63 -15.25
N PHE A 135 -27.79 10.47 -15.94
CA PHE A 135 -26.49 11.01 -15.52
C PHE A 135 -26.26 12.42 -16.08
N HIS A 136 -25.85 13.32 -15.20
CA HIS A 136 -25.50 14.70 -15.50
C HIS A 136 -23.99 14.85 -15.31
N ALA A 137 -23.26 14.82 -16.42
CA ALA A 137 -21.82 15.05 -16.38
C ALA A 137 -21.55 16.53 -16.07
N ILE A 138 -20.68 16.80 -15.12
CA ILE A 138 -20.31 18.17 -14.71
C ILE A 138 -18.91 18.58 -15.16
N SER A 139 -18.09 17.60 -15.56
CA SER A 139 -16.70 17.78 -15.99
C SER A 139 -16.47 17.32 -17.43
N GLU A 140 -15.29 17.59 -17.98
CA GLU A 140 -14.74 16.82 -19.10
C GLU A 140 -14.31 15.41 -18.67
N GLN A 141 -13.76 14.62 -19.60
CA GLN A 141 -13.29 13.26 -19.33
C GLN A 141 -11.89 13.27 -18.67
N ILE A 142 -11.82 13.71 -17.42
CA ILE A 142 -10.57 13.99 -16.69
C ILE A 142 -10.31 13.07 -15.50
N THR A 143 -11.18 12.08 -15.25
CA THR A 143 -10.96 11.05 -14.21
C THR A 143 -10.81 9.66 -14.80
N ALA A 144 -10.48 8.69 -13.94
CA ALA A 144 -10.29 7.31 -14.35
C ALA A 144 -11.59 6.72 -14.91
N GLY A 145 -11.47 5.91 -15.98
CA GLY A 145 -12.61 5.19 -16.54
C GLY A 145 -13.24 4.19 -15.56
N ARG A 146 -12.43 3.64 -14.64
CA ARG A 146 -12.81 2.76 -13.52
C ARG A 146 -11.81 2.93 -12.37
N PHE A 147 -12.22 2.56 -11.15
CA PHE A 147 -11.40 2.64 -9.93
C PHE A 147 -10.93 4.08 -9.62
N GLY A 148 -11.80 5.06 -9.89
CA GLY A 148 -11.57 6.43 -9.44
C GLY A 148 -11.57 6.52 -7.92
N HIS A 149 -10.65 7.31 -7.37
CA HIS A 149 -10.47 7.53 -5.93
C HIS A 149 -10.59 9.02 -5.60
N GLY A 150 -10.89 9.34 -4.34
CA GLY A 150 -11.02 10.71 -3.85
C GLY A 150 -12.22 11.41 -4.48
N LEU A 151 -13.42 11.19 -3.92
CA LEU A 151 -14.64 11.91 -4.27
C LEU A 151 -15.29 12.40 -2.98
N GLY A 152 -15.55 13.69 -2.91
CA GLY A 152 -16.22 14.32 -1.78
C GLY A 152 -17.34 15.23 -2.20
N ILE A 153 -18.15 15.59 -1.23
CA ILE A 153 -19.25 16.53 -1.37
C ILE A 153 -19.23 17.48 -0.17
N GLY A 154 -19.41 18.77 -0.42
CA GLY A 154 -19.38 19.80 0.62
C GLY A 154 -19.39 21.20 0.03
N ASP A 155 -19.87 22.19 0.78
CA ASP A 155 -19.82 23.61 0.38
C ASP A 155 -18.39 24.14 0.57
N VAL A 156 -17.61 24.25 -0.51
CA VAL A 156 -16.18 24.60 -0.40
C VAL A 156 -16.01 26.12 -0.27
N ASN A 157 -16.86 26.90 -0.95
CA ASN A 157 -16.72 28.36 -1.04
C ASN A 157 -17.63 29.13 -0.06
N GLY A 158 -18.46 28.44 0.73
CA GLY A 158 -19.34 29.02 1.74
C GLY A 158 -20.59 29.68 1.17
N ASP A 159 -21.02 29.30 -0.04
CA ASP A 159 -22.17 29.91 -0.71
C ASP A 159 -23.50 29.20 -0.46
N GLY A 160 -23.48 28.15 0.37
CA GLY A 160 -24.62 27.35 0.77
C GLY A 160 -25.02 26.26 -0.20
N ARG A 161 -24.27 26.04 -1.30
CA ARG A 161 -24.49 24.94 -2.24
C ARG A 161 -23.43 23.86 -2.07
N MET A 162 -23.83 22.61 -2.30
CA MET A 162 -22.92 21.48 -2.19
C MET A 162 -22.08 21.35 -3.47
N ASP A 163 -20.77 21.44 -3.34
CA ASP A 163 -19.80 21.24 -4.41
C ASP A 163 -19.35 19.78 -4.49
N ILE A 164 -18.69 19.42 -5.60
CA ILE A 164 -18.07 18.10 -5.76
C ILE A 164 -16.55 18.24 -5.68
N VAL A 165 -15.95 17.60 -4.68
CA VAL A 165 -14.51 17.62 -4.39
C VAL A 165 -13.85 16.37 -4.96
N HIS A 166 -12.63 16.49 -5.46
CA HIS A 166 -11.81 15.37 -5.88
C HIS A 166 -10.33 15.58 -5.55
N ALA A 167 -9.50 14.55 -5.73
CA ALA A 167 -8.07 14.60 -5.40
C ALA A 167 -7.28 15.78 -6.02
N GLY A 168 -7.73 16.26 -7.18
CA GLY A 168 -7.07 17.32 -7.96
C GLY A 168 -7.81 18.66 -7.96
N GLY A 169 -8.87 18.83 -7.16
CA GLY A 169 -9.60 20.09 -7.08
C GLY A 169 -11.04 19.93 -6.65
N TRP A 170 -11.87 20.87 -7.05
CA TRP A 170 -13.32 20.82 -6.81
C TRP A 170 -14.09 21.47 -7.96
N PHE A 171 -15.36 21.10 -8.07
CA PHE A 171 -16.31 21.65 -9.02
C PHE A 171 -17.36 22.46 -8.27
N GLU A 172 -17.39 23.76 -8.57
CA GLU A 172 -18.34 24.71 -7.99
C GLU A 172 -19.73 24.52 -8.59
N GLN A 173 -20.71 24.27 -7.73
CA GLN A 173 -22.10 24.14 -8.14
C GLN A 173 -22.63 25.49 -8.65
N PRO A 174 -23.11 25.58 -9.90
CA PRO A 174 -23.66 26.83 -10.41
C PRO A 174 -24.99 27.15 -9.73
N ALA A 175 -25.24 28.43 -9.47
CA ALA A 175 -26.50 28.90 -8.86
C ALA A 175 -27.77 28.58 -9.69
N LYS A 176 -27.62 28.20 -10.97
CA LYS A 176 -28.72 27.83 -11.87
C LYS A 176 -28.29 26.71 -12.80
N ASP A 177 -29.25 25.88 -13.16
CA ASP A 177 -29.12 24.86 -14.23
C ASP A 177 -28.02 23.81 -13.96
N ALA A 178 -27.85 23.43 -12.68
CA ALA A 178 -26.83 22.45 -12.25
C ALA A 178 -26.94 21.09 -12.95
N LYS A 179 -28.13 20.70 -13.43
CA LYS A 179 -28.40 19.44 -14.15
C LYS A 179 -27.93 19.49 -15.62
N ASN A 180 -27.86 20.66 -16.26
CA ASN A 180 -27.58 20.77 -17.70
C ASN A 180 -26.31 21.55 -18.04
N SER A 181 -25.46 21.86 -17.06
CA SER A 181 -24.25 22.67 -17.23
C SER A 181 -23.00 21.94 -16.75
N ARG A 182 -21.85 22.34 -17.30
CA ARG A 182 -20.55 22.04 -16.70
C ARG A 182 -20.35 22.94 -15.50
N TRP A 183 -19.83 22.37 -14.42
CA TRP A 183 -19.55 23.11 -13.20
C TRP A 183 -18.16 23.74 -13.32
N GLN A 184 -17.95 24.86 -12.63
CA GLN A 184 -16.67 25.56 -12.71
C GLN A 184 -15.62 24.76 -11.94
N GLN A 185 -14.50 24.43 -12.60
CA GLN A 185 -13.42 23.67 -12.00
C GLN A 185 -12.41 24.61 -11.34
N HIS A 186 -11.98 24.25 -10.13
CA HIS A 186 -10.91 24.88 -9.37
C HIS A 186 -9.82 23.85 -9.09
N GLU A 187 -8.62 24.06 -9.64
CA GLU A 187 -7.51 23.10 -9.52
C GLU A 187 -6.74 23.32 -8.22
N VAL A 188 -6.79 22.33 -7.32
CA VAL A 188 -6.08 22.31 -6.04
C VAL A 188 -5.73 20.87 -5.69
N SER A 189 -4.48 20.59 -5.29
CA SER A 189 -4.11 19.22 -4.89
C SER A 189 -4.56 18.94 -3.46
N PHE A 190 -5.66 18.20 -3.30
CA PHE A 190 -6.19 17.74 -2.02
C PHE A 190 -5.69 16.34 -1.65
N THR A 191 -4.49 15.98 -2.10
CA THR A 191 -3.84 14.73 -1.68
C THR A 191 -2.33 14.80 -1.87
N THR A 192 -1.58 14.02 -1.10
CA THR A 192 -0.15 13.75 -1.35
C THR A 192 0.08 12.54 -2.26
N GLY A 193 -0.98 11.97 -2.85
CA GLY A 193 -0.97 10.75 -3.65
C GLY A 193 -2.00 10.78 -4.78
N TYR A 194 -2.72 9.66 -4.99
CA TYR A 194 -3.71 9.52 -6.07
C TYR A 194 -5.15 9.74 -5.62
N GLY A 195 -5.37 9.97 -4.33
CA GLY A 195 -6.70 10.10 -3.73
C GLY A 195 -7.02 8.95 -2.80
N GLY A 196 -7.77 9.27 -1.76
CA GLY A 196 -8.32 8.33 -0.81
C GLY A 196 -9.71 7.88 -1.17
N ALA A 197 -10.58 7.89 -0.18
CA ALA A 197 -11.97 7.48 -0.28
C ALA A 197 -12.89 8.73 -0.36
N GLU A 198 -13.92 8.77 0.49
CA GLU A 198 -14.74 9.95 0.69
C GLU A 198 -13.90 11.14 1.17
N MET A 199 -14.23 12.32 0.67
CA MET A 199 -13.67 13.60 1.11
C MET A 199 -14.80 14.50 1.62
N TYR A 200 -14.48 15.46 2.48
CA TYR A 200 -15.49 16.33 3.10
C TYR A 200 -15.05 17.78 3.13
N ALA A 201 -15.97 18.70 2.88
CA ALA A 201 -15.78 20.12 3.20
C ALA A 201 -16.36 20.40 4.59
N TYR A 202 -15.55 20.93 5.50
CA TYR A 202 -15.93 21.20 6.88
C TYR A 202 -14.96 22.20 7.51
N ASP A 203 -15.48 23.22 8.20
CA ASP A 203 -14.70 24.12 9.07
C ASP A 203 -13.99 23.31 10.16
N VAL A 204 -12.71 22.99 10.00
CA VAL A 204 -11.96 22.15 10.95
C VAL A 204 -11.47 23.00 12.12
N ASP A 205 -10.95 24.19 11.86
CA ASP A 205 -10.28 25.01 12.88
C ASP A 205 -11.16 26.06 13.57
N GLY A 206 -12.35 26.32 13.05
CA GLY A 206 -13.33 27.23 13.62
C GLY A 206 -13.25 28.67 13.14
N ASP A 207 -12.52 28.94 12.06
CA ASP A 207 -12.37 30.30 11.52
C ASP A 207 -13.55 30.74 10.64
N GLY A 208 -14.42 29.80 10.27
CA GLY A 208 -15.68 30.02 9.58
C GLY A 208 -15.62 29.85 8.06
N ASP A 209 -14.51 29.38 7.49
CA ASP A 209 -14.51 28.78 6.16
C ASP A 209 -14.38 27.26 6.18
N ASN A 210 -14.69 26.61 5.06
CA ASN A 210 -14.72 25.16 5.00
C ASN A 210 -13.39 24.62 4.44
N ASP A 211 -12.79 23.73 5.22
CA ASP A 211 -11.56 23.02 4.87
C ASP A 211 -11.87 21.69 4.19
N ILE A 212 -10.85 21.06 3.59
CA ILE A 212 -11.02 19.74 2.95
C ILE A 212 -10.36 18.63 3.77
N ILE A 213 -11.15 17.67 4.26
CA ILE A 213 -10.67 16.44 4.92
C ILE A 213 -10.56 15.30 3.90
N THR A 214 -9.47 14.53 3.96
CA THR A 214 -9.25 13.41 3.02
C THR A 214 -8.28 12.36 3.57
N SER A 215 -8.47 11.10 3.17
CA SER A 215 -7.35 10.15 3.12
C SER A 215 -6.55 10.38 1.83
N HIS A 216 -5.23 10.26 1.88
CA HIS A 216 -4.38 10.62 0.72
C HIS A 216 -4.27 9.50 -0.31
N LYS A 217 -4.23 8.25 0.15
CA LYS A 217 -4.04 7.06 -0.68
C LYS A 217 -4.85 5.90 -0.12
N ALA A 218 -5.91 5.53 -0.83
CA ALA A 218 -6.90 4.56 -0.33
C ALA A 218 -6.31 3.18 0.04
N HIS A 219 -5.16 2.81 -0.54
CA HIS A 219 -4.49 1.51 -0.33
C HIS A 219 -3.10 1.64 0.32
N GLU A 220 -2.68 2.84 0.70
CA GLU A 220 -1.41 3.10 1.37
C GLU A 220 -1.68 3.92 2.64
N PHE A 221 -0.92 4.99 2.89
CA PHE A 221 -0.98 5.79 4.11
C PHE A 221 -1.45 7.22 3.80
N GLY A 222 -1.83 7.91 4.87
CA GLY A 222 -2.11 9.34 4.83
C GLY A 222 -3.56 9.66 5.17
N LEU A 223 -3.73 10.37 6.28
CA LEU A 223 -4.95 11.09 6.65
C LEU A 223 -4.56 12.54 6.90
N GLY A 224 -5.32 13.48 6.37
CA GLY A 224 -5.00 14.89 6.49
C GLY A 224 -6.20 15.78 6.19
N TRP A 225 -5.98 17.07 6.39
CA TRP A 225 -6.91 18.10 5.98
C TRP A 225 -6.16 19.28 5.33
N TYR A 226 -6.89 20.09 4.60
CA TYR A 226 -6.37 21.22 3.86
C TYR A 226 -7.12 22.47 4.32
N GLU A 227 -6.44 23.25 5.17
CA GLU A 227 -6.90 24.53 5.73
C GLU A 227 -7.11 25.50 4.58
N GLN A 228 -8.33 26.00 4.40
CA GLN A 228 -8.58 27.09 3.49
C GLN A 228 -7.99 28.37 4.12
N VAL A 229 -7.19 29.11 3.35
CA VAL A 229 -6.52 30.32 3.82
C VAL A 229 -6.81 31.44 2.85
N LYS A 230 -7.44 32.51 3.36
CA LYS A 230 -7.80 33.71 2.59
C LYS A 230 -6.78 34.82 2.80
N GLU A 231 -6.16 35.25 1.72
CA GLU A 231 -5.29 36.44 1.67
C GLU A 231 -5.90 37.48 0.73
N GLY A 232 -6.81 38.32 1.26
CA GLY A 232 -7.59 39.24 0.43
C GLY A 232 -8.67 38.49 -0.35
N ASP A 233 -8.65 38.59 -1.68
CA ASP A 233 -9.56 37.84 -2.56
C ASP A 233 -8.97 36.48 -2.99
N ASP A 234 -7.69 36.20 -2.67
CA ASP A 234 -7.01 34.97 -3.05
C ASP A 234 -7.29 33.87 -2.00
N VAL A 235 -7.77 32.72 -2.48
CA VAL A 235 -7.99 31.50 -1.69
C VAL A 235 -6.86 30.52 -1.98
N SER A 236 -6.21 30.04 -0.93
CA SER A 236 -5.22 28.97 -0.99
C SER A 236 -5.55 27.87 0.01
N PHE A 237 -4.89 26.72 -0.10
CA PHE A 237 -5.11 25.60 0.79
C PHE A 237 -3.79 25.11 1.39
N LYS A 238 -3.71 25.06 2.72
CA LYS A 238 -2.53 24.65 3.48
C LYS A 238 -2.75 23.25 4.05
N HIS A 239 -1.85 22.34 3.71
CA HIS A 239 -1.95 20.94 4.16
C HIS A 239 -1.55 20.78 5.64
N HIS A 240 -2.36 20.01 6.36
CA HIS A 240 -2.10 19.51 7.71
C HIS A 240 -2.21 17.99 7.74
N LEU A 241 -1.13 17.34 8.16
CA LEU A 241 -1.09 15.89 8.30
C LEU A 241 -1.69 15.46 9.64
N ILE A 242 -2.68 14.57 9.60
CA ILE A 242 -3.24 13.91 10.79
C ILE A 242 -2.47 12.63 11.10
N MET A 243 -2.20 11.82 10.08
CA MET A 243 -1.47 10.55 10.21
C MET A 243 -0.73 10.21 8.91
N GLY A 244 0.58 9.95 9.02
CA GLY A 244 1.47 9.62 7.91
C GLY A 244 1.81 8.12 7.79
N GLU A 245 2.97 7.83 7.20
CA GLU A 245 3.51 6.47 7.01
C GLU A 245 4.44 6.03 8.15
N HIS A 246 4.84 6.95 9.02
CA HIS A 246 5.71 6.69 10.17
C HIS A 246 5.10 7.21 11.48
N ALA A 247 5.30 6.48 12.58
CA ALA A 247 4.70 6.77 13.88
C ALA A 247 5.00 8.20 14.39
N SER A 248 6.20 8.71 14.09
CA SER A 248 6.58 10.07 14.52
C SER A 248 5.95 11.21 13.74
N GLU A 249 5.21 10.93 12.67
CA GLU A 249 4.57 11.95 11.84
C GLU A 249 3.22 12.42 12.39
N ASN A 250 2.76 11.80 13.48
CA ASN A 250 1.61 12.27 14.25
C ASN A 250 1.90 12.23 15.75
N LYS A 251 1.08 12.95 16.52
CA LYS A 251 1.24 13.11 17.97
C LYS A 251 1.11 11.80 18.74
N TYR A 252 0.36 10.82 18.22
CA TYR A 252 -0.05 9.62 18.94
C TYR A 252 0.66 8.34 18.49
N GLY A 253 1.55 8.40 17.50
CA GLY A 253 2.32 7.23 17.08
C GLY A 253 1.53 6.26 16.19
N LEU A 254 0.32 6.62 15.80
CA LEU A 254 -0.58 5.74 15.07
C LEU A 254 -0.12 5.63 13.61
N VAL A 255 -0.09 4.42 13.07
CA VAL A 255 0.15 4.18 11.64
C VAL A 255 -0.84 3.14 11.18
N VAL A 256 -1.76 3.56 10.31
CA VAL A 256 -2.79 2.70 9.72
C VAL A 256 -2.76 2.90 8.21
N SER A 257 -2.59 1.81 7.48
CA SER A 257 -2.73 1.81 6.02
C SER A 257 -4.15 1.45 5.57
N GLU A 258 -4.44 1.69 4.30
CA GLU A 258 -5.67 1.27 3.62
C GLU A 258 -6.95 1.93 4.19
N LEU A 259 -6.88 3.26 4.43
CA LEU A 259 -7.98 4.14 4.84
C LEU A 259 -8.98 4.36 3.70
N HIS A 260 -9.62 3.27 3.29
CA HIS A 260 -10.44 3.16 2.08
C HIS A 260 -11.89 3.62 2.26
N SER A 261 -12.27 4.03 3.46
CA SER A 261 -13.53 4.72 3.71
C SER A 261 -13.35 5.70 4.84
N VAL A 262 -13.98 6.85 4.72
CA VAL A 262 -13.94 7.92 5.72
C VAL A 262 -15.37 8.40 5.95
N ALA A 263 -15.79 8.45 7.21
CA ALA A 263 -17.04 9.09 7.62
C ALA A 263 -16.73 10.31 8.50
N LEU A 264 -17.60 11.33 8.41
CA LEU A 264 -17.49 12.56 9.18
C LEU A 264 -18.77 12.77 10.00
N VAL A 265 -18.68 12.62 11.33
CA VAL A 265 -19.84 12.59 12.23
C VAL A 265 -19.45 13.09 13.62
N ASP A 266 -20.38 13.71 14.35
CA ASP A 266 -20.15 14.09 15.75
C ASP A 266 -20.31 12.85 16.61
N MET A 267 -19.19 12.23 17.04
CA MET A 267 -19.23 10.92 17.71
C MET A 267 -19.58 11.01 19.19
N ASP A 268 -19.29 12.13 19.86
CA ASP A 268 -19.52 12.27 21.30
C ASP A 268 -20.50 13.38 21.70
N GLY A 269 -21.13 14.02 20.71
CA GLY A 269 -22.17 15.01 20.91
C GLY A 269 -21.63 16.37 21.36
N ASP A 270 -20.35 16.66 21.14
CA ASP A 270 -19.75 17.94 21.51
C ASP A 270 -19.97 19.05 20.46
N GLY A 271 -20.62 18.70 19.34
CA GLY A 271 -20.97 19.61 18.25
C GLY A 271 -19.91 19.71 17.16
N LEU A 272 -18.74 19.10 17.33
CA LEU A 272 -17.69 19.02 16.32
C LEU A 272 -17.81 17.71 15.53
N LYS A 273 -17.46 17.74 14.24
CA LYS A 273 -17.41 16.52 13.43
C LYS A 273 -16.07 15.82 13.57
N ASP A 274 -16.13 14.54 13.91
CA ASP A 274 -15.03 13.60 14.06
C ASP A 274 -14.88 12.71 12.83
N ILE A 275 -13.68 12.18 12.62
CA ILE A 275 -13.39 11.26 11.52
C ILE A 275 -13.52 9.81 12.00
N VAL A 276 -14.32 9.00 11.32
CA VAL A 276 -14.34 7.54 11.50
C VAL A 276 -13.73 6.89 10.27
N THR A 277 -12.67 6.10 10.48
CA THR A 277 -11.99 5.37 9.41
C THR A 277 -11.26 4.15 9.99
N GLY A 278 -10.45 3.46 9.21
CA GLY A 278 -9.78 2.26 9.67
C GLY A 278 -8.97 1.60 8.57
N LYS A 279 -8.56 0.36 8.83
CA LYS A 279 -7.81 -0.44 7.87
C LYS A 279 -8.72 -1.43 7.16
N THR A 280 -8.64 -1.43 5.84
CA THR A 280 -9.22 -2.50 5.04
C THR A 280 -8.45 -3.80 5.29
N TYR A 281 -9.17 -4.91 5.48
CA TYR A 281 -8.54 -6.24 5.46
C TYR A 281 -8.39 -6.68 4.00
N TRP A 282 -7.15 -6.69 3.49
CA TRP A 282 -6.77 -7.20 2.17
C TRP A 282 -7.39 -6.43 0.98
N SER A 283 -7.22 -5.10 0.90
CA SER A 283 -7.81 -4.33 -0.22
C SER A 283 -7.23 -4.70 -1.59
N HIS A 284 -5.92 -4.95 -1.66
CA HIS A 284 -5.20 -5.57 -2.78
C HIS A 284 -4.55 -6.90 -2.36
N HIS A 285 -5.29 -7.70 -1.59
CA HIS A 285 -4.78 -8.96 -1.05
C HIS A 285 -3.51 -8.74 -0.22
N LYS A 286 -2.37 -9.29 -0.64
CA LYS A 286 -1.09 -9.23 0.08
C LYS A 286 -0.11 -8.21 -0.50
N GLN A 287 -0.61 -7.27 -1.32
CA GLN A 287 0.24 -6.32 -2.05
C GLN A 287 0.30 -4.94 -1.39
N SER A 288 -0.69 -4.59 -0.58
CA SER A 288 -0.71 -3.30 0.14
C SER A 288 0.36 -3.24 1.24
N PRO A 289 0.90 -2.05 1.54
CA PRO A 289 1.74 -1.87 2.72
C PRO A 289 1.01 -2.29 3.99
N MET A 290 1.72 -3.01 4.88
CA MET A 290 1.16 -3.51 6.15
C MET A 290 -0.11 -4.36 5.94
N TRP A 291 -0.22 -5.13 4.84
CA TRP A 291 -1.39 -5.99 4.56
C TRP A 291 -1.70 -6.99 5.68
N ASP A 292 -0.72 -7.35 6.51
CA ASP A 292 -0.79 -8.30 7.61
C ASP A 292 -0.92 -7.65 9.01
N ALA A 293 -0.98 -6.31 9.10
CA ALA A 293 -1.02 -5.59 10.39
C ALA A 293 -2.37 -5.65 11.13
N GLY A 294 -3.28 -6.54 10.72
CA GLY A 294 -4.64 -6.65 11.28
C GLY A 294 -5.60 -5.60 10.72
N ALA A 295 -6.87 -5.71 11.09
CA ALA A 295 -7.93 -4.83 10.60
C ALA A 295 -8.54 -4.05 11.77
N VAL A 296 -8.53 -2.74 11.69
CA VAL A 296 -8.91 -1.85 12.80
C VAL A 296 -9.93 -0.81 12.36
N VAL A 297 -10.69 -0.29 13.31
CA VAL A 297 -11.57 0.88 13.14
C VAL A 297 -11.21 1.88 14.23
N TYR A 298 -11.03 3.13 13.83
CA TYR A 298 -10.69 4.26 14.70
C TYR A 298 -11.70 5.39 14.49
N TRP A 299 -11.97 6.11 15.58
CA TRP A 299 -12.54 7.45 15.56
C TRP A 299 -11.42 8.43 15.93
N PHE A 300 -11.20 9.47 15.14
CA PHE A 300 -10.30 10.58 15.44
C PHE A 300 -11.13 11.78 15.91
N LYS A 301 -11.06 12.06 17.22
CA LYS A 301 -11.80 13.16 17.83
C LYS A 301 -11.21 14.51 17.43
N LEU A 302 -12.01 15.40 16.86
CA LEU A 302 -11.61 16.79 16.64
C LEU A 302 -11.60 17.55 17.97
N VAL A 303 -10.47 18.18 18.30
CA VAL A 303 -10.34 19.08 19.44
C VAL A 303 -9.75 20.39 18.97
N ARG A 304 -10.48 21.49 19.21
CA ARG A 304 -9.98 22.85 18.99
C ARG A 304 -9.39 23.40 20.29
N THR A 305 -8.16 23.88 20.22
CA THR A 305 -7.39 24.45 21.35
C THR A 305 -6.90 25.84 20.99
N ALA A 306 -6.38 26.59 21.97
CA ALA A 306 -5.76 27.88 21.71
C ALA A 306 -4.49 27.76 20.84
N GLU A 307 -3.88 26.58 20.83
CA GLU A 307 -2.69 26.23 20.06
C GLU A 307 -3.02 25.70 18.64
N GLY A 308 -4.31 25.52 18.32
CA GLY A 308 -4.79 25.01 17.04
C GLY A 308 -5.63 23.73 17.18
N VAL A 309 -5.65 22.93 16.12
CA VAL A 309 -6.45 21.70 16.00
C VAL A 309 -5.64 20.47 16.42
N ASP A 310 -6.28 19.54 17.13
CA ASP A 310 -5.78 18.20 17.40
C ASP A 310 -6.81 17.13 17.00
N TRP A 311 -6.32 15.96 16.59
CA TRP A 311 -7.13 14.82 16.17
C TRP A 311 -6.76 13.61 17.04
N VAL A 312 -7.57 13.33 18.07
CA VAL A 312 -7.27 12.34 19.11
C VAL A 312 -7.80 10.95 18.71
N PRO A 313 -6.95 9.93 18.46
CA PRO A 313 -7.40 8.66 17.90
C PRO A 313 -7.86 7.66 18.97
N TYR A 314 -9.15 7.34 18.97
CA TYR A 314 -9.76 6.29 19.78
C TYR A 314 -9.97 5.01 18.95
N LEU A 315 -9.45 3.90 19.44
CA LEU A 315 -9.68 2.58 18.84
C LEU A 315 -11.13 2.14 19.12
N ALA A 316 -11.93 2.01 18.07
CA ALA A 316 -13.31 1.54 18.15
C ALA A 316 -13.40 0.01 18.06
N ALA A 317 -12.58 -0.61 17.19
CA ALA A 317 -12.48 -2.07 17.08
C ALA A 317 -11.10 -2.49 16.55
N ASP A 318 -10.59 -3.61 17.05
CA ASP A 318 -9.25 -4.15 16.72
C ASP A 318 -9.26 -5.35 15.75
N SER A 319 -10.45 -5.81 15.34
CA SER A 319 -10.60 -7.00 14.48
C SER A 319 -11.68 -6.92 13.41
N SER A 320 -12.41 -5.81 13.28
CA SER A 320 -13.49 -5.67 12.29
C SER A 320 -12.97 -5.19 10.94
N GLY A 321 -12.09 -4.19 10.96
CA GLY A 321 -11.66 -3.47 9.76
C GLY A 321 -12.78 -2.67 9.10
N ILE A 322 -12.43 -1.99 8.02
CA ILE A 322 -13.39 -1.30 7.15
C ILE A 322 -13.42 -1.95 5.75
N GLY A 323 -14.43 -1.60 4.96
CA GLY A 323 -14.48 -1.95 3.53
C GLY A 323 -14.44 -0.72 2.65
N ARG A 324 -15.34 -0.68 1.66
CA ARG A 324 -15.51 0.46 0.76
C ARG A 324 -16.55 1.46 1.24
N GLN A 325 -17.35 1.11 2.25
CA GLN A 325 -18.33 1.98 2.84
C GLN A 325 -18.31 1.84 4.38
N ILE A 326 -18.46 2.97 5.07
CA ILE A 326 -18.75 3.04 6.51
C ILE A 326 -20.07 3.79 6.66
N SER A 327 -20.97 3.26 7.49
CA SER A 327 -22.18 3.97 7.89
C SER A 327 -22.09 4.27 9.38
N VAL A 328 -22.30 5.53 9.77
CA VAL A 328 -22.32 5.93 11.18
C VAL A 328 -23.66 6.58 11.49
N VAL A 329 -24.45 5.91 12.33
CA VAL A 329 -25.84 6.27 12.63
C VAL A 329 -26.26 5.57 13.92
N ASP A 330 -27.17 6.16 14.68
CA ASP A 330 -27.84 5.47 15.79
C ASP A 330 -28.66 4.28 15.23
N VAL A 331 -28.25 3.05 15.52
CA VAL A 331 -28.95 1.85 15.05
C VAL A 331 -29.82 1.20 16.12
N ASN A 332 -29.71 1.64 17.36
CA ASN A 332 -30.33 0.98 18.51
C ASN A 332 -31.34 1.88 19.27
N GLY A 333 -31.44 3.16 18.90
CA GLY A 333 -32.36 4.16 19.42
C GLY A 333 -31.92 4.83 20.71
N ASP A 334 -30.64 4.73 21.10
CA ASP A 334 -30.08 5.35 22.31
C ASP A 334 -29.54 6.76 22.09
N HIS A 335 -29.67 7.29 20.88
CA HIS A 335 -29.19 8.61 20.44
C HIS A 335 -27.66 8.75 20.44
N LEU A 336 -26.93 7.64 20.44
CA LEU A 336 -25.49 7.62 20.21
C LEU A 336 -25.18 7.11 18.79
N PRO A 337 -24.22 7.70 18.07
CA PRO A 337 -23.80 7.19 16.78
C PRO A 337 -23.10 5.83 16.88
N ASP A 338 -23.68 4.81 16.25
CA ASP A 338 -23.08 3.49 16.12
C ASP A 338 -22.35 3.35 14.78
N ILE A 339 -21.30 2.52 14.74
CA ILE A 339 -20.48 2.31 13.54
C ILE A 339 -20.85 0.98 12.89
N VAL A 340 -21.27 1.02 11.62
CA VAL A 340 -21.55 -0.16 10.80
C VAL A 340 -20.49 -0.27 9.70
N VAL A 341 -19.77 -1.39 9.70
CA VAL A 341 -18.69 -1.68 8.75
C VAL A 341 -18.85 -3.04 8.13
N GLY A 342 -18.48 -3.15 6.85
CA GLY A 342 -18.48 -4.42 6.13
C GLY A 342 -17.21 -4.57 5.31
N GLY A 343 -16.55 -5.72 5.38
CA GLY A 343 -15.34 -6.00 4.61
C GLY A 343 -15.13 -7.50 4.41
N MET A 344 -13.91 -7.92 4.07
CA MET A 344 -13.60 -9.36 3.91
C MET A 344 -13.72 -10.16 5.21
N LEU A 345 -13.73 -9.49 6.37
CA LEU A 345 -13.96 -10.10 7.69
C LEU A 345 -15.46 -10.18 8.07
N GLY A 346 -16.36 -9.90 7.13
CA GLY A 346 -17.81 -9.90 7.35
C GLY A 346 -18.38 -8.52 7.68
N ALA A 347 -19.61 -8.51 8.18
CA ALA A 347 -20.31 -7.33 8.65
C ALA A 347 -20.19 -7.21 10.18
N HIS A 348 -19.97 -5.99 10.66
CA HIS A 348 -19.87 -5.66 12.08
C HIS A 348 -20.71 -4.43 12.39
N VAL A 349 -21.46 -4.51 13.50
CA VAL A 349 -22.16 -3.38 14.11
C VAL A 349 -21.47 -3.10 15.44
N LEU A 350 -20.85 -1.94 15.57
CA LEU A 350 -20.14 -1.50 16.75
C LEU A 350 -21.01 -0.48 17.48
N THR A 351 -21.66 -0.92 18.55
CA THR A 351 -22.57 -0.05 19.31
C THR A 351 -21.80 0.82 20.30
N GLN A 352 -22.06 2.12 20.30
CA GLN A 352 -21.46 3.04 21.25
C GLN A 352 -22.14 2.92 22.62
N GLN A 353 -21.36 3.12 23.69
CA GLN A 353 -21.90 3.15 25.06
C GLN A 353 -21.17 4.20 25.89
N THR A 354 -21.91 4.86 26.78
CA THR A 354 -21.34 5.79 27.76
C THR A 354 -21.27 5.12 29.13
N GLN A 355 -20.14 5.29 29.83
CA GLN A 355 -19.93 4.76 31.18
C GLN A 355 -19.32 5.83 32.07
N GLU A 356 -19.93 6.08 33.23
CA GLU A 356 -19.32 6.88 34.28
C GLU A 356 -18.15 6.12 34.92
N VAL A 357 -16.99 6.77 35.01
CA VAL A 357 -15.75 6.21 35.55
C VAL A 357 -15.04 7.26 36.42
N ASP A 358 -14.14 6.80 37.29
CA ASP A 358 -13.25 7.73 38.00
C ASP A 358 -12.22 8.36 37.06
N GLU A 359 -11.65 9.49 37.49
CA GLU A 359 -10.67 10.25 36.72
C GLU A 359 -9.44 9.41 36.34
N ALA A 360 -8.99 8.52 37.22
CA ALA A 360 -7.83 7.68 36.96
C ALA A 360 -8.08 6.69 35.81
N LYS A 361 -9.26 6.05 35.79
CA LYS A 361 -9.68 5.16 34.70
C LYS A 361 -9.90 5.94 33.40
N TRP A 362 -10.47 7.14 33.48
CA TRP A 362 -10.63 8.02 32.31
C TRP A 362 -9.27 8.38 31.69
N LEU A 363 -8.32 8.87 32.52
CA LEU A 363 -6.96 9.22 32.09
C LEU A 363 -6.20 8.00 31.53
N ALA A 364 -6.40 6.82 32.11
CA ALA A 364 -5.75 5.59 31.64
C ALA A 364 -6.25 5.12 30.26
N ALA A 365 -7.47 5.50 29.88
CA ALA A 365 -8.07 5.18 28.57
C ALA A 365 -7.70 6.18 27.47
N GLN A 366 -7.08 7.32 27.81
CA GLN A 366 -6.71 8.34 26.83
C GLN A 366 -5.59 7.85 25.90
N PRO A 367 -5.65 8.19 24.59
CA PRO A 367 -4.55 7.97 23.67
C PRO A 367 -3.27 8.64 24.17
N LYS A 368 -2.15 7.91 24.09
CA LYS A 368 -0.87 8.36 24.62
C LYS A 368 -0.07 9.07 23.55
N VAL A 369 0.63 10.14 23.95
CA VAL A 369 1.59 10.82 23.08
C VAL A 369 2.74 9.87 22.77
N TYR A 370 3.17 9.86 21.51
CA TYR A 370 4.28 9.06 21.05
C TYR A 370 5.62 9.64 21.51
N GLU A 371 6.34 8.87 22.33
CA GLU A 371 7.67 9.21 22.86
C GLU A 371 8.80 8.42 22.17
N GLY A 372 8.47 7.64 21.13
CA GLY A 372 9.44 6.82 20.41
C GLY A 372 10.37 7.61 19.48
N PRO A 373 11.25 6.90 18.74
CA PRO A 373 12.17 7.52 17.81
C PRO A 373 11.44 8.39 16.78
N LYS A 374 11.98 9.59 16.53
CA LYS A 374 11.45 10.52 15.53
C LYS A 374 12.28 10.45 14.25
N LEU A 375 11.62 10.60 13.10
CA LEU A 375 12.32 10.84 11.85
C LEU A 375 13.19 12.09 11.99
N THR A 376 14.39 12.02 11.42
CA THR A 376 15.26 13.21 11.36
C THR A 376 14.65 14.19 10.38
N LYS A 377 14.57 15.47 10.73
CA LYS A 377 14.04 16.50 9.83
C LYS A 377 14.93 16.61 8.58
N VAL A 378 14.29 16.64 7.42
CA VAL A 378 14.95 16.83 6.11
C VAL A 378 15.26 18.30 5.78
N GLU A 379 14.83 19.25 6.61
CA GLU A 379 15.01 20.70 6.40
C GLU A 379 16.50 21.12 6.26
N ALA A 380 17.44 20.31 6.75
CA ALA A 380 18.89 20.53 6.64
C ALA A 380 19.58 19.64 5.59
N ALA A 381 18.82 18.86 4.81
CA ALA A 381 19.39 17.96 3.81
C ALA A 381 19.95 18.75 2.62
N ASP A 382 21.19 18.45 2.23
CA ASP A 382 21.85 19.06 1.08
C ASP A 382 22.35 17.98 0.11
N ALA A 383 22.38 18.32 -1.18
CA ALA A 383 22.94 17.50 -2.24
C ALA A 383 24.48 17.53 -2.16
N LYS A 384 25.04 16.99 -1.08
CA LYS A 384 26.47 16.98 -0.84
C LYS A 384 27.17 16.17 -1.94
N ARG A 385 28.13 16.80 -2.63
CA ARG A 385 28.96 16.18 -3.66
C ARG A 385 30.44 16.38 -3.34
N GLY A 386 31.21 15.31 -3.50
CA GLY A 386 32.66 15.28 -3.33
C GLY A 386 33.42 15.21 -4.65
N PRO A 387 34.75 15.19 -4.61
CA PRO A 387 35.57 14.96 -5.80
C PRO A 387 35.34 13.55 -6.36
N LYS A 388 35.45 13.38 -7.68
CA LYS A 388 35.30 12.08 -8.35
C LYS A 388 36.32 11.06 -7.82
N SER A 389 35.90 9.81 -7.73
CA SER A 389 36.75 8.68 -7.39
C SER A 389 37.91 8.55 -8.39
N THR A 390 39.13 8.38 -7.88
CA THR A 390 40.28 8.02 -8.71
C THR A 390 40.33 6.50 -8.82
N LEU A 391 40.00 5.97 -10.01
CA LEU A 391 39.94 4.54 -10.27
C LEU A 391 41.18 4.06 -11.00
N SER A 392 41.69 2.89 -10.61
CA SER A 392 42.80 2.23 -11.30
C SER A 392 42.42 1.89 -12.73
N GLU A 393 43.23 2.32 -13.72
CA GLU A 393 43.02 1.93 -15.12
C GLU A 393 43.13 0.42 -15.36
N LYS A 394 43.90 -0.28 -14.52
CA LYS A 394 44.15 -1.73 -14.66
C LYS A 394 43.03 -2.58 -14.07
N THR A 395 42.50 -2.17 -12.93
CA THR A 395 41.57 -3.00 -12.14
C THR A 395 40.17 -2.43 -12.08
N GLY A 396 40.00 -1.13 -12.35
CA GLY A 396 38.74 -0.42 -12.15
C GLY A 396 38.42 -0.12 -10.68
N LEU A 397 39.29 -0.51 -9.74
CA LEU A 397 39.08 -0.33 -8.30
C LEU A 397 39.59 1.02 -7.81
N ALA A 398 38.88 1.58 -6.83
CA ALA A 398 39.36 2.71 -6.03
C ALA A 398 40.43 2.25 -5.01
N ASP A 399 41.46 3.07 -4.81
CA ASP A 399 42.53 2.72 -3.88
C ASP A 399 42.03 2.72 -2.42
N GLY A 400 42.39 1.66 -1.68
CA GLY A 400 41.96 1.44 -0.30
C GLY A 400 40.47 1.13 -0.12
N ALA A 401 39.74 0.84 -1.20
CA ALA A 401 38.30 0.62 -1.16
C ALA A 401 37.90 -0.66 -0.41
N ILE A 402 36.87 -0.51 0.41
CA ILE A 402 36.02 -1.59 0.88
C ILE A 402 34.78 -1.54 -0.01
N GLU A 403 34.71 -2.42 -1.01
CA GLU A 403 33.67 -2.38 -2.05
C GLU A 403 32.28 -2.67 -1.46
N GLY A 404 31.28 -1.93 -1.94
CA GLY A 404 29.90 -2.02 -1.49
C GLY A 404 29.32 -3.41 -1.71
N GLU A 405 29.50 -4.00 -2.90
CA GLU A 405 28.88 -5.28 -3.28
C GLU A 405 29.37 -6.49 -2.47
N VAL A 406 30.41 -6.33 -1.65
CA VAL A 406 30.91 -7.37 -0.74
C VAL A 406 30.67 -7.08 0.73
N LEU A 407 30.00 -5.97 1.05
CA LEU A 407 29.58 -5.65 2.41
C LEU A 407 28.52 -6.64 2.88
N GLU A 408 28.70 -7.12 4.11
CA GLU A 408 27.65 -7.84 4.82
C GLU A 408 26.76 -6.81 5.50
N VAL A 409 25.48 -6.83 5.15
CA VAL A 409 24.52 -5.81 5.58
C VAL A 409 23.28 -6.42 6.20
N ALA A 410 22.71 -5.71 7.16
CA ALA A 410 21.38 -5.97 7.70
C ALA A 410 20.49 -4.77 7.38
N VAL A 411 19.26 -5.03 6.92
CA VAL A 411 18.28 -3.98 6.61
C VAL A 411 17.03 -4.20 7.46
N THR A 412 16.43 -3.13 7.96
CA THR A 412 15.15 -3.20 8.71
C THR A 412 13.94 -3.30 7.78
N GLY A 413 14.10 -2.90 6.52
CA GLY A 413 13.09 -2.95 5.47
C GLY A 413 13.71 -3.02 4.09
N GLY A 414 12.95 -3.53 3.12
CA GLY A 414 13.42 -3.71 1.75
C GLY A 414 14.44 -4.84 1.58
N ASN A 415 15.22 -4.76 0.50
CA ASN A 415 16.22 -5.77 0.13
C ASN A 415 17.49 -5.10 -0.44
N ALA A 416 18.66 -5.56 0.01
CA ALA A 416 19.96 -5.09 -0.44
C ALA A 416 20.68 -6.18 -1.23
N LYS A 417 21.24 -5.83 -2.40
CA LYS A 417 21.96 -6.76 -3.28
C LYS A 417 22.98 -6.05 -4.16
N PRO A 418 24.00 -6.75 -4.68
CA PRO A 418 24.85 -6.21 -5.73
C PRO A 418 24.10 -5.78 -6.98
N GLN A 419 24.55 -4.73 -7.64
CA GLN A 419 24.05 -4.26 -8.94
C GLN A 419 25.22 -3.99 -9.90
N ASP A 420 25.14 -4.52 -11.13
CA ASP A 420 26.12 -4.21 -12.19
C ASP A 420 25.89 -2.78 -12.72
N MET A 421 26.96 -1.98 -12.72
CA MET A 421 26.91 -0.56 -13.09
C MET A 421 27.51 -0.25 -14.46
N LYS A 422 27.93 -1.25 -15.26
CA LYS A 422 28.63 -1.04 -16.54
C LYS A 422 27.82 -0.29 -17.59
N ASN A 423 26.49 -0.35 -17.51
CA ASN A 423 25.60 0.24 -18.50
C ASN A 423 25.30 1.73 -18.22
N PHE A 424 25.66 2.24 -17.05
CA PHE A 424 25.51 3.66 -16.72
C PHE A 424 26.72 4.44 -17.18
N LYS A 425 26.49 5.47 -18.01
CA LYS A 425 27.55 6.18 -18.73
C LYS A 425 27.85 7.58 -18.18
N ALA A 426 26.98 8.11 -17.33
CA ALA A 426 27.13 9.44 -16.76
C ALA A 426 28.25 9.51 -15.71
N ASP A 427 28.62 8.37 -15.12
CA ASP A 427 29.71 8.28 -14.15
C ASP A 427 30.38 6.90 -14.13
N ARG A 428 31.33 6.69 -13.21
CA ARG A 428 32.02 5.41 -13.01
C ARG A 428 32.03 5.00 -11.54
N TRP A 429 31.77 3.71 -11.31
CA TRP A 429 31.78 3.04 -10.01
C TRP A 429 33.06 2.21 -9.87
N SER A 430 33.54 2.09 -8.63
CA SER A 430 34.59 1.13 -8.31
C SER A 430 34.12 -0.29 -8.66
N ASN A 431 35.00 -1.09 -9.26
CA ASN A 431 34.68 -2.42 -9.76
C ASN A 431 33.51 -2.51 -10.78
N ALA A 432 32.96 -1.38 -11.24
CA ALA A 432 31.71 -1.30 -12.00
C ALA A 432 30.53 -2.03 -11.34
N SER A 433 30.48 -2.02 -10.01
CA SER A 433 29.43 -2.63 -9.20
C SER A 433 29.11 -1.75 -8.00
N GLN A 434 27.98 -2.00 -7.34
CA GLN A 434 27.63 -1.35 -6.08
C GLN A 434 26.75 -2.26 -5.22
N LEU A 435 26.63 -1.96 -3.93
CA LEU A 435 25.53 -2.46 -3.10
C LEU A 435 24.30 -1.58 -3.34
N TRP A 436 23.19 -2.17 -3.77
CA TRP A 436 21.95 -1.47 -4.06
C TRP A 436 20.83 -1.93 -3.11
N TRP A 437 20.26 -0.97 -2.39
CA TRP A 437 19.18 -1.17 -1.42
C TRP A 437 17.88 -0.56 -1.95
N THR A 438 16.82 -1.37 -1.96
CA THR A 438 15.53 -1.07 -2.59
C THR A 438 14.37 -1.50 -1.69
N GLY A 439 13.20 -0.88 -1.87
CA GLY A 439 11.99 -1.25 -1.13
C GLY A 439 11.99 -0.84 0.35
N ALA A 440 12.85 0.11 0.71
CA ALA A 440 12.91 0.72 2.03
C ALA A 440 11.99 1.94 2.13
N ARG A 441 11.75 2.43 3.34
CA ARG A 441 10.90 3.59 3.66
C ARG A 441 11.60 4.53 4.65
N PRO A 442 11.13 5.78 4.81
CA PRO A 442 11.62 6.65 5.88
C PRO A 442 11.57 5.96 7.25
N GLY A 443 12.69 6.03 7.97
CA GLY A 443 12.90 5.33 9.24
C GLY A 443 13.71 4.04 9.09
N ASP A 444 13.63 3.35 7.94
CA ASP A 444 14.40 2.15 7.69
C ASP A 444 15.91 2.41 7.71
N THR A 445 16.67 1.41 8.15
CA THR A 445 18.12 1.49 8.31
C THR A 445 18.81 0.32 7.64
N LEU A 446 19.86 0.60 6.88
CA LEU A 446 20.86 -0.35 6.42
C LEU A 446 22.09 -0.25 7.33
N SER A 447 22.47 -1.35 7.96
CA SER A 447 23.61 -1.45 8.85
C SER A 447 24.71 -2.30 8.24
N VAL A 448 25.95 -1.81 8.31
CA VAL A 448 27.17 -2.45 7.81
C VAL A 448 28.13 -2.67 8.97
N GLU A 449 28.55 -3.91 9.18
CA GLU A 449 29.68 -4.19 10.06
C GLU A 449 31.00 -3.81 9.38
N LEU A 450 31.75 -2.90 10.01
CA LEU A 450 33.03 -2.44 9.47
C LEU A 450 34.19 -3.34 9.93
N PRO A 451 35.28 -3.46 9.15
CA PRO A 451 36.51 -4.10 9.61
C PRO A 451 37.04 -3.46 10.91
N GLU A 452 37.88 -4.18 11.66
CA GLU A 452 38.36 -3.64 12.93
C GLU A 452 39.33 -2.46 12.74
N PHE A 453 39.06 -1.34 13.43
CA PHE A 453 39.95 -0.17 13.50
C PHE A 453 39.77 0.54 14.84
N THR A 454 40.69 1.43 15.22
CA THR A 454 40.59 2.16 16.50
C THR A 454 41.32 3.50 16.42
N GLY A 455 40.99 4.42 17.33
CA GLY A 455 41.65 5.72 17.44
C GLY A 455 41.03 6.77 16.52
N THR A 456 41.88 7.65 15.97
CA THR A 456 41.43 8.73 15.07
C THR A 456 41.63 8.32 13.62
N VAL A 457 40.56 8.33 12.82
CA VAL A 457 40.58 7.95 11.40
C VAL A 457 39.90 9.01 10.53
N ASP A 458 40.22 9.04 9.24
CA ASP A 458 39.37 9.70 8.25
C ASP A 458 38.47 8.64 7.60
N PHE A 459 37.16 8.90 7.54
CA PHE A 459 36.19 8.01 6.92
C PHE A 459 35.71 8.60 5.61
N ASP A 460 35.78 7.82 4.53
CA ASP A 460 35.26 8.20 3.22
C ASP A 460 34.15 7.23 2.79
N ILE A 461 33.17 7.74 2.06
CA ILE A 461 32.14 6.92 1.41
C ILE A 461 31.76 7.52 0.06
N VAL A 462 31.45 6.65 -0.90
CA VAL A 462 30.88 6.99 -2.19
C VAL A 462 29.52 6.30 -2.30
N LEU A 463 28.49 7.11 -2.49
CA LEU A 463 27.12 6.67 -2.70
C LEU A 463 26.70 6.96 -4.15
N THR A 464 25.58 6.41 -4.56
CA THR A 464 24.95 6.75 -5.85
C THR A 464 23.82 7.73 -5.65
N CYS A 465 23.64 8.61 -6.64
CA CYS A 465 22.52 9.52 -6.75
C CYS A 465 21.70 9.16 -8.00
N ALA A 466 20.38 9.25 -7.90
CA ALA A 466 19.46 9.07 -9.02
C ALA A 466 18.06 9.61 -8.66
N ARG A 467 17.14 9.59 -9.63
CA ARG A 467 15.82 10.23 -9.52
C ARG A 467 14.91 9.58 -8.47
N ASP A 468 15.24 8.35 -8.07
CA ASP A 468 14.48 7.47 -7.20
C ASP A 468 15.17 7.21 -5.84
N TYR A 469 16.24 7.97 -5.54
CA TYR A 469 17.03 7.82 -4.32
C TYR A 469 16.55 8.75 -3.21
N GLY A 470 16.67 8.27 -1.97
CA GLY A 470 16.21 8.96 -0.76
C GLY A 470 17.20 9.97 -0.19
N ILE A 471 16.75 10.72 0.80
CA ILE A 471 17.60 11.51 1.71
C ILE A 471 18.03 10.60 2.85
N VAL A 472 19.33 10.55 3.15
CA VAL A 472 19.89 9.61 4.13
C VAL A 472 20.68 10.28 5.24
N GLN A 473 20.54 9.79 6.47
CA GLN A 473 21.40 10.13 7.60
C GLN A 473 22.46 9.02 7.80
N LEU A 474 23.72 9.37 7.60
CA LEU A 474 24.85 8.50 7.90
C LEU A 474 25.21 8.58 9.39
N LYS A 475 25.42 7.45 10.04
CA LYS A 475 25.89 7.36 11.43
C LYS A 475 27.00 6.34 11.57
N LEU A 476 27.94 6.60 12.47
CA LEU A 476 28.96 5.67 12.92
C LEU A 476 28.75 5.43 14.41
N ASP A 477 28.50 4.18 14.81
CA ASP A 477 28.15 3.80 16.19
C ASP A 477 27.03 4.68 16.77
N ASP A 478 25.94 4.79 16.00
CA ASP A 478 24.75 5.61 16.27
C ASP A 478 24.97 7.13 16.33
N LYS A 479 26.20 7.61 16.15
CA LYS A 479 26.52 9.05 16.10
C LYS A 479 26.46 9.55 14.65
N PRO A 480 25.67 10.61 14.35
CA PRO A 480 25.65 11.24 13.03
C PRO A 480 27.04 11.65 12.55
N LEU A 481 27.38 11.31 11.30
CA LEU A 481 28.61 11.77 10.64
C LEU A 481 28.50 13.21 10.10
N GLY A 482 27.30 13.78 10.09
CA GLY A 482 26.98 15.12 9.64
C GLY A 482 25.47 15.27 9.45
N GLU A 483 25.06 16.31 8.72
CA GLU A 483 23.67 16.50 8.31
C GLU A 483 23.20 15.41 7.31
N PRO A 484 21.87 15.21 7.16
CA PRO A 484 21.32 14.35 6.12
C PRO A 484 21.79 14.73 4.71
N ILE A 485 21.91 13.73 3.84
CA ILE A 485 22.45 13.87 2.48
C ILE A 485 21.35 13.55 1.48
N ASP A 486 21.08 14.49 0.57
CA ASP A 486 20.16 14.28 -0.55
C ASP A 486 20.86 13.56 -1.71
N LEU A 487 20.39 12.35 -2.00
CA LEU A 487 20.88 11.49 -3.08
C LEU A 487 20.03 11.63 -4.36
N TYR A 488 19.09 12.57 -4.42
CA TYR A 488 18.36 12.85 -5.65
C TYR A 488 19.30 13.42 -6.73
N ASP A 489 19.16 12.90 -7.96
CA ASP A 489 19.73 13.47 -9.17
C ASP A 489 18.93 13.03 -10.40
N THR A 490 18.87 13.84 -11.46
CA THR A 490 18.19 13.44 -12.70
C THR A 490 18.94 12.37 -13.50
N GLU A 491 20.25 12.24 -13.28
CA GLU A 491 21.10 11.19 -13.87
C GLU A 491 21.55 10.18 -12.82
N VAL A 492 21.96 8.98 -13.25
CA VAL A 492 22.59 8.00 -12.36
C VAL A 492 24.08 8.33 -12.28
N ILE A 493 24.51 8.91 -11.16
CA ILE A 493 25.90 9.35 -10.92
C ILE A 493 26.35 8.99 -9.50
N THR A 494 27.64 9.06 -9.20
CA THR A 494 28.13 8.95 -7.82
C THR A 494 28.05 10.30 -7.10
N THR A 495 28.00 10.28 -5.77
CA THR A 495 28.22 11.47 -4.94
C THR A 495 29.62 12.06 -5.10
N GLY A 496 30.57 11.34 -5.71
CA GLY A 496 31.99 11.52 -5.44
C GLY A 496 32.34 11.13 -4.00
N VAL A 497 33.60 11.31 -3.62
CA VAL A 497 34.14 10.93 -2.30
C VAL A 497 33.65 11.91 -1.23
N LEU A 498 32.75 11.45 -0.37
CA LEU A 498 32.33 12.19 0.81
C LEU A 498 33.25 11.85 1.97
N SER A 499 34.02 12.84 2.43
CA SER A 499 35.03 12.67 3.48
C SER A 499 34.57 13.23 4.83
N PHE A 500 34.84 12.47 5.88
CA PHE A 500 34.57 12.78 7.29
C PHE A 500 35.89 12.64 8.08
N PRO A 501 36.69 13.71 8.17
CA PRO A 501 38.04 13.63 8.69
C PRO A 501 38.08 13.61 10.23
N LYS A 502 39.12 13.00 10.78
CA LYS A 502 39.46 13.02 12.22
C LYS A 502 38.35 12.51 13.14
N LEU A 503 37.64 11.47 12.74
CA LEU A 503 36.67 10.78 13.58
C LEU A 503 37.41 10.02 14.68
N ALA A 504 37.12 10.36 15.94
CA ALA A 504 37.63 9.64 17.09
C ALA A 504 36.63 8.54 17.50
N VAL A 505 37.10 7.29 17.49
CA VAL A 505 36.29 6.12 17.87
C VAL A 505 36.90 5.38 19.06
N GLU A 506 36.03 4.73 19.84
CA GLU A 506 36.42 3.90 20.98
C GLU A 506 36.15 2.43 20.72
N GLY A 507 37.05 1.55 21.14
CA GLY A 507 36.94 0.12 20.84
C GLY A 507 37.51 -0.23 19.45
N LYS A 508 37.15 -1.41 18.95
CA LYS A 508 37.67 -1.95 17.68
C LYS A 508 36.60 -2.31 16.66
N ARG A 509 35.36 -2.50 17.09
CA ARG A 509 34.25 -2.94 16.23
C ARG A 509 33.27 -1.80 16.11
N HIS A 510 32.93 -1.48 14.87
CA HIS A 510 32.17 -0.30 14.54
C HIS A 510 31.11 -0.65 13.50
N THR A 511 30.01 0.06 13.54
CA THR A 511 28.90 -0.11 12.58
C THR A 511 28.64 1.21 11.89
N LEU A 512 28.64 1.18 10.55
CA LEU A 512 28.06 2.24 9.75
C LEU A 512 26.57 1.94 9.60
N SER A 513 25.71 2.91 9.92
CA SER A 513 24.30 2.84 9.57
C SER A 513 23.91 3.97 8.62
N ILE A 514 23.08 3.62 7.65
CA ILE A 514 22.44 4.54 6.70
C ILE A 514 20.95 4.47 6.95
N GLN A 515 20.40 5.51 7.57
CA GLN A 515 18.96 5.63 7.81
C GLN A 515 18.33 6.48 6.71
N ILE A 516 17.22 6.02 6.13
CA ILE A 516 16.42 6.84 5.22
C ILE A 516 15.60 7.81 6.06
N VAL A 517 15.70 9.10 5.79
CA VAL A 517 15.02 10.14 6.58
C VAL A 517 13.99 10.93 5.77
N GLY A 518 13.91 10.69 4.45
CA GLY A 518 12.91 11.24 3.57
C GLY A 518 13.32 11.13 2.10
N ALA A 519 12.78 11.99 1.26
CA ALA A 519 13.17 12.11 -0.15
C ALA A 519 13.04 13.57 -0.61
N ASN A 520 13.80 13.94 -1.64
CA ASN A 520 13.62 15.22 -2.32
C ASN A 520 12.18 15.33 -2.86
N PRO A 521 11.52 16.50 -2.80
CA PRO A 521 10.17 16.69 -3.35
C PRO A 521 10.01 16.30 -4.83
N GLN A 522 11.09 16.38 -5.62
CA GLN A 522 11.13 16.03 -7.04
C GLN A 522 11.49 14.55 -7.29
N ALA A 523 11.82 13.79 -6.26
CA ALA A 523 12.19 12.39 -6.40
C ALA A 523 10.96 11.51 -6.65
N ALA A 524 11.16 10.47 -7.46
CA ALA A 524 10.33 9.29 -7.36
C ALA A 524 10.56 8.67 -5.97
N LYS A 525 9.52 8.60 -5.13
CA LYS A 525 9.62 8.18 -3.73
C LYS A 525 9.80 6.66 -3.56
N ALA A 526 10.80 6.09 -4.23
CA ALA A 526 11.20 4.69 -4.10
C ALA A 526 12.29 4.49 -3.02
N TYR A 527 12.80 5.60 -2.47
CA TYR A 527 13.73 5.65 -1.35
C TYR A 527 14.94 4.72 -1.52
N MET A 528 15.48 4.64 -2.74
CA MET A 528 16.63 3.79 -3.00
C MET A 528 17.91 4.39 -2.41
N VAL A 529 18.87 3.53 -2.09
CA VAL A 529 20.21 3.91 -1.65
C VAL A 529 21.20 2.93 -2.26
N ALA A 530 22.39 3.39 -2.60
CA ALA A 530 23.47 2.49 -2.97
C ALA A 530 24.83 2.98 -2.49
N ILE A 531 25.69 2.01 -2.15
CA ILE A 531 27.07 2.23 -1.73
C ILE A 531 27.97 1.68 -2.83
N ASP A 532 28.79 2.54 -3.43
CA ASP A 532 29.86 2.14 -4.35
C ASP A 532 30.99 1.53 -3.52
N TYR A 533 31.62 2.32 -2.66
CA TYR A 533 32.60 1.83 -1.68
C TYR A 533 32.71 2.77 -0.48
N LEU A 534 33.41 2.30 0.56
CA LEU A 534 33.86 3.12 1.69
C LEU A 534 35.36 2.93 1.95
N ARG A 535 35.99 3.86 2.69
CA ARG A 535 37.39 3.75 3.12
C ARG A 535 37.57 4.26 4.54
N ILE A 536 38.49 3.64 5.26
CA ILE A 536 38.89 4.05 6.61
C ILE A 536 40.39 4.29 6.58
N LYS A 537 40.80 5.55 6.64
CA LYS A 537 42.21 5.96 6.57
C LYS A 537 42.76 6.20 7.97
N GLN A 538 43.86 5.53 8.28
CA GLN A 538 44.57 5.64 9.55
C GLN A 538 45.53 6.86 9.55
N PRO A 539 45.98 7.32 10.73
CA PRO A 539 46.90 8.47 10.85
C PRO A 539 48.23 8.30 10.12
N ASP A 540 48.68 7.06 9.92
CA ASP A 540 49.89 6.73 9.15
C ASP A 540 49.70 6.81 7.63
N GLY A 541 48.47 7.11 7.19
CA GLY A 541 48.08 7.22 5.79
C GLY A 541 47.64 5.91 5.14
N SER A 542 47.72 4.78 5.84
CA SER A 542 47.26 3.49 5.34
C SER A 542 45.73 3.35 5.44
N PHE A 543 45.16 2.49 4.59
CA PHE A 543 43.73 2.14 4.67
C PHE A 543 43.53 0.82 5.40
N VAL A 544 42.48 0.74 6.20
CA VAL A 544 42.01 -0.51 6.80
C VAL A 544 41.52 -1.41 5.68
N ALA A 545 42.03 -2.65 5.63
CA ALA A 545 41.67 -3.58 4.57
C ALA A 545 40.25 -4.14 4.77
N GLY A 546 39.44 -4.08 3.70
CA GLY A 546 38.16 -4.77 3.62
C GLY A 546 38.30 -6.26 3.32
N LYS A 547 37.16 -6.96 3.27
CA LYS A 547 37.11 -8.31 2.69
C LYS A 547 37.54 -8.22 1.22
N PRO A 548 38.37 -9.16 0.72
CA PRO A 548 38.77 -9.13 -0.69
C PRO A 548 37.55 -9.28 -1.58
N VAL A 549 37.45 -8.45 -2.61
CA VAL A 549 36.52 -8.68 -3.72
C VAL A 549 36.84 -10.05 -4.29
N PRO A 550 35.91 -11.03 -4.26
CA PRO A 550 36.13 -12.29 -4.92
C PRO A 550 36.43 -11.99 -6.39
N LYS A 551 37.61 -12.38 -6.88
CA LYS A 551 37.87 -12.37 -8.33
C LYS A 551 36.67 -13.03 -9.02
N PRO A 552 36.17 -12.51 -10.16
CA PRO A 552 35.08 -13.13 -10.87
C PRO A 552 35.42 -14.60 -11.06
N LYS A 553 34.81 -15.45 -10.24
CA LYS A 553 34.93 -16.88 -10.40
C LYS A 553 34.22 -17.11 -11.72
N VAL A 554 34.97 -17.53 -12.75
CA VAL A 554 34.39 -18.42 -13.76
C VAL A 554 33.58 -19.41 -12.94
N ALA A 555 32.26 -19.39 -13.10
CA ALA A 555 31.34 -20.10 -12.23
C ALA A 555 31.87 -21.52 -12.04
N LYS A 556 32.50 -21.77 -10.88
CA LYS A 556 32.62 -23.12 -10.40
C LYS A 556 31.19 -23.45 -10.08
N VAL A 557 30.59 -24.27 -10.94
CA VAL A 557 29.43 -25.07 -10.60
C VAL A 557 29.66 -25.52 -9.16
N ASN A 558 28.77 -25.10 -8.26
CA ASN A 558 28.77 -25.64 -6.92
C ASN A 558 28.73 -27.17 -7.12
N GLU A 559 29.82 -27.86 -6.77
CA GLU A 559 29.78 -29.31 -6.60
C GLU A 559 28.93 -29.53 -5.35
N GLY A 560 27.62 -29.35 -5.49
CA GLY A 560 26.66 -29.61 -4.43
C GLY A 560 26.80 -31.06 -3.97
N VAL A 561 26.44 -31.32 -2.72
CA VAL A 561 26.44 -32.70 -2.22
C VAL A 561 25.30 -33.45 -2.93
N LYS A 562 25.66 -34.41 -3.79
CA LYS A 562 24.65 -35.21 -4.50
C LYS A 562 23.81 -36.00 -3.51
N ALA A 563 22.49 -35.98 -3.73
CA ALA A 563 21.55 -36.75 -2.95
C ALA A 563 21.84 -38.24 -3.11
N LYS A 564 21.68 -38.99 -2.01
CA LYS A 564 21.87 -40.44 -1.99
C LYS A 564 20.57 -41.13 -1.60
N SER A 565 20.31 -42.29 -2.20
CA SER A 565 19.27 -43.20 -1.74
C SER A 565 19.61 -43.76 -0.35
N LEU A 566 18.66 -44.46 0.26
CA LEU A 566 18.81 -45.04 1.60
C LEU A 566 19.99 -46.03 1.72
N ASP A 567 20.32 -46.73 0.64
CA ASP A 567 21.47 -47.65 0.53
C ASP A 567 22.78 -46.97 0.12
N GLY A 568 22.78 -45.65 -0.04
CA GLY A 568 23.98 -44.84 -0.28
C GLY A 568 24.39 -44.66 -1.75
N LYS A 569 23.57 -45.10 -2.71
CA LYS A 569 23.79 -44.84 -4.15
C LYS A 569 23.55 -43.35 -4.43
N GLU A 570 24.47 -42.70 -5.15
CA GLU A 570 24.28 -41.34 -5.66
C GLU A 570 23.19 -41.32 -6.75
N LEU A 571 22.29 -40.34 -6.64
CA LEU A 571 21.13 -40.20 -7.51
C LEU A 571 21.33 -39.10 -8.56
N ASN A 572 20.76 -39.30 -9.74
CA ASN A 572 20.77 -38.34 -10.84
C ASN A 572 19.69 -37.25 -10.68
N LEU A 573 19.70 -36.54 -9.56
CA LEU A 573 18.73 -35.45 -9.31
C LEU A 573 19.09 -34.13 -10.01
N ASP A 574 20.29 -34.06 -10.58
CA ASP A 574 20.80 -32.92 -11.36
C ASP A 574 20.72 -33.14 -12.89
N PHE A 575 20.19 -34.30 -13.33
CA PHE A 575 20.02 -34.67 -14.75
C PHE A 575 21.32 -34.85 -15.55
N GLU A 576 22.48 -34.89 -14.88
CA GLU A 576 23.79 -34.89 -15.53
C GLU A 576 24.14 -36.21 -16.25
N THR A 577 23.34 -37.27 -16.06
CA THR A 577 23.41 -38.47 -16.92
C THR A 577 22.90 -38.21 -18.34
N GLY A 578 22.21 -37.09 -18.58
CA GLY A 578 21.56 -36.78 -19.85
C GLY A 578 20.24 -37.52 -20.07
N ASP A 579 19.68 -38.11 -19.01
CA ASP A 579 18.38 -38.78 -19.02
C ASP A 579 17.64 -38.56 -17.69
N LEU A 580 16.43 -39.11 -17.59
CA LEU A 580 15.58 -39.05 -16.39
C LEU A 580 15.84 -40.23 -15.42
N THR A 581 17.05 -40.81 -15.42
CA THR A 581 17.40 -41.82 -14.41
C THR A 581 17.17 -41.24 -13.01
N ASP A 582 16.60 -42.05 -12.11
CA ASP A 582 16.16 -41.65 -10.77
C ASP A 582 15.02 -40.61 -10.72
N TRP A 583 14.30 -40.41 -11.83
CA TRP A 583 13.05 -39.67 -11.91
C TRP A 583 11.95 -40.49 -12.59
N THR A 584 10.70 -40.24 -12.22
CA THR A 584 9.49 -40.78 -12.86
C THR A 584 8.67 -39.62 -13.37
N ALA A 585 8.43 -39.59 -14.68
CA ALA A 585 7.58 -38.59 -15.33
C ALA A 585 6.17 -39.13 -15.51
N GLU A 586 5.17 -38.34 -15.13
CA GLU A 586 3.75 -38.54 -15.44
C GLU A 586 3.25 -37.36 -16.27
N GLY A 587 2.40 -37.61 -17.27
CA GLY A 587 1.98 -36.60 -18.24
C GLY A 587 2.96 -36.48 -19.43
N ASP A 588 2.80 -35.43 -20.23
CA ASP A 588 3.52 -35.24 -21.50
C ASP A 588 4.50 -34.05 -21.50
N ALA A 589 4.56 -33.27 -20.41
CA ALA A 589 5.46 -32.11 -20.26
C ALA A 589 6.95 -32.46 -20.31
N PHE A 590 7.34 -33.69 -19.94
CA PHE A 590 8.74 -34.10 -19.83
C PHE A 590 9.22 -35.00 -20.97
N GLU A 591 8.43 -35.14 -22.05
CA GLU A 591 8.85 -35.90 -23.21
C GLU A 591 10.13 -35.30 -23.83
N GLY A 592 11.13 -36.13 -24.13
CA GLY A 592 12.38 -35.69 -24.74
C GLY A 592 13.29 -34.80 -23.88
N GLN A 593 13.08 -34.77 -22.56
CA GLN A 593 13.94 -34.13 -21.56
C GLN A 593 15.07 -35.07 -21.09
N PRO A 594 16.18 -34.56 -20.51
CA PRO A 594 16.52 -33.14 -20.27
C PRO A 594 17.08 -32.40 -21.50
N ILE A 595 17.18 -31.08 -21.40
CA ILE A 595 17.77 -30.18 -22.42
C ILE A 595 19.27 -30.02 -22.18
N GLU A 596 20.06 -30.11 -23.25
CA GLU A 596 21.50 -29.89 -23.21
C GLU A 596 21.87 -28.41 -23.48
N GLY A 597 22.51 -27.76 -22.51
CA GLY A 597 23.05 -26.42 -22.63
C GLY A 597 22.02 -25.29 -22.62
N ASP A 598 22.52 -24.04 -22.75
CA ASP A 598 21.69 -22.84 -22.64
C ASP A 598 20.93 -22.55 -23.95
N THR A 599 19.77 -23.18 -24.10
CA THR A 599 18.88 -22.94 -25.24
C THR A 599 18.07 -21.66 -25.08
N VAL A 600 17.85 -21.18 -23.85
CA VAL A 600 17.14 -19.92 -23.57
C VAL A 600 17.84 -18.73 -24.22
N ASN A 601 19.14 -18.59 -24.01
CA ASN A 601 19.91 -17.48 -24.62
C ASN A 601 19.93 -17.53 -26.15
N LYS A 602 19.88 -18.73 -26.75
CA LYS A 602 19.76 -18.87 -28.21
C LYS A 602 18.41 -18.38 -28.74
N ARG A 603 17.35 -18.49 -27.95
CA ARG A 603 15.99 -18.02 -28.27
C ARG A 603 15.78 -16.54 -27.93
N ARG A 604 16.33 -16.08 -26.80
CA ARG A 604 16.16 -14.75 -26.21
C ARG A 604 17.51 -14.24 -25.73
N GLY A 605 18.16 -13.39 -26.54
CA GLY A 605 19.54 -12.93 -26.28
C GLY A 605 19.70 -12.02 -25.05
N ASP A 606 18.60 -11.57 -24.45
CA ASP A 606 18.53 -10.82 -23.20
C ASP A 606 18.48 -11.72 -21.95
N MET A 607 18.33 -13.04 -22.13
CA MET A 607 18.18 -14.01 -21.04
C MET A 607 19.15 -15.18 -21.12
N LYS A 608 19.38 -15.84 -19.99
CA LYS A 608 20.15 -17.08 -19.88
C LYS A 608 19.44 -18.03 -18.92
N SER A 609 19.49 -19.33 -19.20
CA SER A 609 18.93 -20.35 -18.30
C SER A 609 19.65 -20.40 -16.95
N ASN A 610 20.95 -20.07 -16.92
CA ASN A 610 21.81 -20.12 -15.73
C ASN A 610 21.72 -21.47 -14.96
N HIS A 611 21.38 -22.57 -15.65
CA HIS A 611 21.36 -23.89 -15.04
C HIS A 611 22.76 -24.31 -14.59
N ALA A 612 22.82 -25.12 -13.55
CA ALA A 612 24.03 -25.80 -13.13
C ALA A 612 24.24 -27.04 -14.01
N GLY A 613 25.49 -27.37 -14.33
CA GLY A 613 25.81 -28.56 -15.13
C GLY A 613 25.58 -28.37 -16.63
N LYS A 614 25.34 -29.47 -17.33
CA LYS A 614 25.13 -29.55 -18.77
C LYS A 614 23.64 -29.71 -19.12
N TYR A 615 22.85 -30.28 -18.22
CA TYR A 615 21.47 -30.70 -18.48
C TYR A 615 20.49 -30.00 -17.53
N TRP A 616 19.28 -29.71 -18.00
CA TRP A 616 18.19 -29.14 -17.19
C TRP A 616 16.82 -29.49 -17.77
N ILE A 617 15.75 -29.32 -16.97
CA ILE A 617 14.38 -29.55 -17.42
C ILE A 617 13.78 -28.24 -17.93
N GLY A 618 13.38 -28.23 -19.21
CA GLY A 618 12.72 -27.09 -19.85
C GLY A 618 11.56 -27.55 -20.72
N GLY A 619 10.35 -27.66 -20.16
CA GLY A 619 9.15 -28.11 -20.88
C GLY A 619 8.87 -27.31 -22.15
N TYR A 620 9.03 -25.99 -22.08
CA TYR A 620 8.89 -25.08 -23.22
C TYR A 620 9.81 -25.46 -24.41
N GLU A 621 11.05 -25.86 -24.13
CA GLU A 621 12.13 -25.91 -25.12
C GLU A 621 11.92 -26.97 -26.21
N LYS A 622 11.00 -27.92 -26.00
CA LYS A 622 10.59 -28.91 -27.00
C LYS A 622 9.20 -28.66 -27.56
N PHE A 623 8.24 -28.32 -26.70
CA PHE A 623 6.80 -28.41 -27.04
C PHE A 623 5.96 -27.20 -26.60
N GLY A 624 6.54 -26.15 -26.03
CA GLY A 624 5.80 -24.97 -25.54
C GLY A 624 5.14 -25.17 -24.16
N ASP A 625 4.32 -24.20 -23.76
CA ASP A 625 3.78 -24.11 -22.38
C ASP A 625 2.47 -24.89 -22.13
N GLU A 626 1.84 -25.47 -23.16
CA GLU A 626 0.52 -26.11 -23.02
C GLU A 626 0.55 -27.47 -22.30
N ARG A 627 1.72 -28.13 -22.27
CA ARG A 627 1.85 -29.48 -21.73
C ARG A 627 1.96 -29.50 -20.21
N VAL A 628 1.43 -30.54 -19.59
CA VAL A 628 1.38 -30.68 -18.13
C VAL A 628 1.93 -32.04 -17.68
N GLY A 629 2.43 -32.09 -16.46
CA GLY A 629 2.94 -33.34 -15.90
C GLY A 629 3.55 -33.17 -14.51
N THR A 630 3.87 -34.30 -13.89
CA THR A 630 4.61 -34.36 -12.62
C THR A 630 5.92 -35.12 -12.82
N LEU A 631 7.03 -34.60 -12.27
CA LEU A 631 8.31 -35.28 -12.26
C LEU A 631 8.67 -35.63 -10.80
N SER A 632 8.65 -36.91 -10.47
CA SER A 632 8.88 -37.41 -9.11
C SER A 632 10.24 -38.10 -9.00
N SER A 633 11.09 -37.68 -8.06
CA SER A 633 12.41 -38.30 -7.85
C SER A 633 12.31 -39.65 -7.15
N THR A 634 13.33 -40.49 -7.31
CA THR A 634 13.63 -41.58 -6.38
C THR A 634 13.79 -41.00 -4.97
N PRO A 635 13.24 -41.64 -3.91
CA PRO A 635 13.41 -41.16 -2.54
C PRO A 635 14.89 -41.08 -2.13
N PHE A 636 15.24 -40.01 -1.42
CA PHE A 636 16.60 -39.74 -0.98
C PHE A 636 16.67 -39.41 0.50
N VAL A 637 17.84 -39.56 1.09
CA VAL A 637 18.10 -39.18 2.48
C VAL A 637 18.39 -37.68 2.55
N VAL A 638 17.61 -36.95 3.36
CA VAL A 638 17.90 -35.54 3.69
C VAL A 638 19.09 -35.51 4.64
N ALA A 639 20.30 -35.40 4.07
CA ALA A 639 21.56 -35.45 4.82
C ALA A 639 22.02 -34.08 5.34
N HIS A 640 21.42 -32.98 4.86
CA HIS A 640 21.81 -31.61 5.19
C HIS A 640 20.55 -30.75 5.41
N PRO A 641 20.63 -29.68 6.21
CA PRO A 641 19.50 -28.79 6.49
C PRO A 641 19.18 -27.82 5.34
N TYR A 642 19.71 -28.06 4.14
CA TYR A 642 19.52 -27.21 2.98
C TYR A 642 19.43 -28.05 1.69
N ALA A 643 18.65 -27.56 0.73
CA ALA A 643 18.60 -27.98 -0.66
C ALA A 643 18.58 -26.74 -1.56
N SER A 644 19.09 -26.84 -2.78
CA SER A 644 19.12 -25.71 -3.72
C SER A 644 18.69 -26.18 -5.11
N PHE A 645 17.68 -25.53 -5.66
CA PHE A 645 17.19 -25.74 -7.02
C PHE A 645 16.88 -24.38 -7.64
N LEU A 646 17.14 -24.24 -8.94
CA LEU A 646 16.70 -23.10 -9.71
C LEU A 646 15.39 -23.48 -10.40
N PHE A 647 14.31 -22.76 -10.10
CA PHE A 647 12.99 -23.04 -10.64
C PHE A 647 12.42 -21.78 -11.29
N ASN A 648 11.78 -21.94 -12.45
CA ASN A 648 11.11 -20.87 -13.17
C ASN A 648 9.81 -21.43 -13.76
N GLY A 649 8.70 -20.74 -13.53
CA GLY A 649 7.36 -21.18 -13.90
C GLY A 649 6.33 -20.06 -13.64
N GLY A 650 5.09 -20.26 -14.09
CA GLY A 650 3.99 -19.33 -13.85
C GLY A 650 3.61 -19.20 -12.36
N ASP A 651 2.80 -18.20 -12.03
CA ASP A 651 2.38 -17.84 -10.67
C ASP A 651 1.17 -18.64 -10.13
N GLY A 652 0.78 -19.73 -10.81
CA GLY A 652 -0.34 -20.58 -10.41
C GLY A 652 0.05 -21.72 -9.46
N GLU A 653 -0.87 -22.13 -8.59
CA GLU A 653 -0.67 -23.23 -7.61
C GLU A 653 -0.36 -24.60 -8.24
N ASN A 654 -0.61 -24.75 -9.54
CA ASN A 654 -0.30 -25.96 -10.30
C ASN A 654 1.18 -26.06 -10.70
N THR A 655 1.97 -25.00 -10.55
CA THR A 655 3.40 -24.95 -10.88
C THR A 655 4.22 -24.85 -9.60
N ARG A 656 4.57 -25.99 -9.01
CA ARG A 656 5.24 -26.06 -7.71
C ARG A 656 6.27 -27.18 -7.63
N ALA A 657 7.15 -27.07 -6.65
CA ALA A 657 8.06 -28.13 -6.23
C ALA A 657 7.75 -28.48 -4.77
N GLU A 658 7.65 -29.77 -4.46
CA GLU A 658 7.29 -30.27 -3.14
C GLU A 658 8.36 -31.23 -2.62
N LEU A 659 8.69 -31.12 -1.32
CA LEU A 659 9.47 -32.13 -0.62
C LEU A 659 8.50 -33.05 0.12
N VAL A 660 8.42 -34.31 -0.30
CA VAL A 660 7.43 -35.26 0.22
C VAL A 660 8.10 -36.31 1.09
N ARG A 661 7.61 -36.51 2.31
CA ARG A 661 8.01 -37.62 3.19
C ARG A 661 7.65 -38.95 2.56
N LYS A 662 8.64 -39.80 2.31
CA LYS A 662 8.39 -41.11 1.68
C LYS A 662 7.56 -42.06 2.56
N ASP A 663 7.63 -41.93 3.88
CA ASP A 663 6.92 -42.79 4.82
C ASP A 663 5.45 -42.38 5.04
N THR A 664 5.13 -41.09 4.94
CA THR A 664 3.78 -40.57 5.21
C THR A 664 3.06 -39.98 4.00
N ASN A 665 3.77 -39.72 2.89
CA ASN A 665 3.32 -38.91 1.74
C ASN A 665 2.92 -37.47 2.12
N GLU A 666 3.39 -36.97 3.26
CA GLU A 666 3.17 -35.60 3.69
C GLU A 666 4.16 -34.64 3.02
N VAL A 667 3.66 -33.49 2.54
CA VAL A 667 4.49 -32.40 2.05
C VAL A 667 5.09 -31.65 3.25
N ILE A 668 6.41 -31.45 3.27
CA ILE A 668 7.15 -30.79 4.35
C ILE A 668 7.43 -29.33 4.01
#